data_AF-A0A936GQH6-F1
#
_entry.id   AF-A0A936GQH6-F1
#
_cell.length_a   1.000
_cell.length_b   1.000
_cell.length_c   1.000
_cell.angle_alpha   90.00
_cell.angle_beta   90.00
_cell.angle_gamma   90.00
#
_symmetry.space_group_name_H-M   'P 1'
#
loop_
_entity.id
_entity.type
_entity.pdbx_description
1 polymer ?
#
loop_
_entity_poly.entity_id
_entity_poly.type
_entity_poly.pdbx_seq_one_letter_code
_entity_poly.pdbx_strand_id
1 'polypeptide(L)'
;MDISKLPVSRADLLRGLILAGANNLESIAELTGYQAPMKSPLRTEPPDSKAEEKKTDPGKIIDPDPDLPPHSGLHYYRIVDRKPSELLPELPPGETQFPDWFDDIPALDVDNVKAEPITPPEKEPLVQWANFWPMLQALLSETKRSRQIDIKRLVNQMARAEIPARIPRRLRSGWIAGLQILVERADRTELFNHDYNQLLLQLQKLRGETGLQVQQLVQRPGGIVRIKQGDRYLTQSWRLPESGSEIMILSDLGLLDQTGQVMQDWLRFGRRLRMAGFTPVVLIPLPQRYLIPELLALFTCVCWTRHSGLRPVRSVPVAKQTFDHPKTIFAQDSRIAFDLLAWLSPAVRIEPALLRAVAYHLPAPHNDSGVETAAWLHEDVQATSIGFYFKPQQLEKYRKQFRSLATDEPLRAKTIVQLLRRYHRHVFPTQLHEEMLILAALMGDQLDSVYQPEIEAASLHGKQLLKALVEKPAGTEGLTAFTAHASERQPAAVLKHQQCEFWPAMLGVLMREQNLQPNSQLVQHITASPEALRTFLAFANEGRPEKLDYVLFQFGSKTLQASTLSRYQAGDSKGFSEGSLLLELSVAARFGLQQKQTKDGNWDTLFLPLNNDDVQTFQFEEKEAQKLHIAGEELTIERFTKPEWTVGIGRYHDVLTVTTRSANKLQTWYWHPTKIDRVF
;
A
#
# COMPACT_ATOMS: atom_id res chain seq x y z
N MET A 1 7.68 17.93 41.70
CA MET A 1 7.41 17.30 40.39
C MET A 1 7.83 18.31 39.34
N ASP A 2 9.02 18.13 38.80
CA ASP A 2 9.62 19.03 37.81
C ASP A 2 9.34 18.40 36.44
N ILE A 3 8.41 18.98 35.69
CA ILE A 3 8.02 18.49 34.36
C ILE A 3 9.10 18.98 33.39
N SER A 4 10.17 18.21 33.28
CA SER A 4 11.16 18.38 32.22
C SER A 4 10.45 18.23 30.87
N LYS A 5 10.42 19.32 30.11
CA LYS A 5 9.86 19.49 28.76
C LYS A 5 10.08 18.25 27.88
N LEU A 6 9.02 17.49 27.63
CA LEU A 6 8.96 16.57 26.50
C LEU A 6 9.01 17.41 25.21
N PRO A 7 9.91 17.12 24.25
CA PRO A 7 9.95 17.86 23.00
C PRO A 7 8.71 17.50 22.19
N VAL A 8 7.74 18.41 22.15
CA VAL A 8 6.58 18.31 21.26
C VAL A 8 7.09 18.35 19.83
N SER A 9 6.70 17.37 19.02
CA SER A 9 7.15 17.23 17.64
C SER A 9 6.16 17.91 16.68
N ARG A 10 6.60 18.22 15.46
CA ARG A 10 5.69 18.72 14.40
C ARG A 10 4.53 17.76 14.11
N ALA A 11 4.70 16.46 14.39
CA ALA A 11 3.65 15.46 14.21
C ALA A 11 2.52 15.62 15.23
N ASP A 12 2.81 16.10 16.43
CA ASP A 12 1.80 16.33 17.48
C ASP A 12 0.95 17.57 17.14
N LEU A 13 1.55 18.58 16.50
CA LEU A 13 0.86 19.77 16.00
C LEU A 13 -0.07 19.42 14.81
N LEU A 14 0.36 18.54 13.92
CA LEU A 14 -0.48 18.01 12.85
C LEU A 14 -1.64 17.17 13.38
N ARG A 15 -1.42 16.36 14.42
CA ARG A 15 -2.50 15.62 15.09
C ARG A 15 -3.52 16.57 15.74
N GLY A 16 -3.06 17.63 16.39
CA GLY A 16 -3.94 18.68 16.91
C GLY A 16 -4.77 19.35 15.81
N LEU A 17 -4.15 19.64 14.66
CA LEU A 17 -4.82 20.22 13.49
C LEU A 17 -5.91 19.31 12.92
N ILE A 18 -5.64 18.01 12.83
CA ILE A 18 -6.59 17.01 12.33
C ILE A 18 -7.80 16.91 13.26
N LEU A 19 -7.59 17.02 14.58
CA LEU A 19 -8.64 16.87 15.58
C LEU A 19 -9.47 18.15 15.79
N ALA A 20 -8.87 19.34 15.68
CA ALA A 20 -9.55 20.60 16.05
C ALA A 20 -9.88 21.51 14.85
N GLY A 21 -9.45 21.15 13.64
CA GLY A 21 -9.67 21.93 12.42
C GLY A 21 -8.77 23.17 12.29
N ALA A 22 -8.66 23.70 11.07
CA ALA A 22 -7.72 24.79 10.72
C ALA A 22 -7.96 26.11 11.48
N ASN A 23 -9.17 26.33 11.98
CA ASN A 23 -9.54 27.56 12.69
C ASN A 23 -8.95 27.65 14.11
N ASN A 24 -8.45 26.53 14.67
CA ASN A 24 -7.88 26.46 16.03
C ASN A 24 -6.34 26.36 16.04
N LEU A 25 -5.70 26.61 14.89
CA LEU A 25 -4.28 26.40 14.65
C LEU A 25 -3.39 27.28 15.53
N GLU A 26 -3.78 28.54 15.77
CA GLU A 26 -3.03 29.47 16.63
C GLU A 26 -3.06 29.02 18.09
N SER A 27 -4.23 28.65 18.61
CA SER A 27 -4.39 28.15 19.98
C SER A 27 -3.61 26.84 20.23
N ILE A 28 -3.60 25.94 19.24
CA ILE A 28 -2.84 24.68 19.31
C ILE A 28 -1.34 24.95 19.26
N ALA A 29 -0.88 25.85 18.39
CA ALA A 29 0.53 26.23 18.31
C ALA A 29 1.01 26.84 19.64
N GLU A 30 0.20 27.70 20.27
CA GLU A 30 0.51 28.33 21.55
C GLU A 30 0.59 27.30 22.71
N LEU A 31 -0.39 26.39 22.81
CA LEU A 31 -0.39 25.31 23.80
C LEU A 31 0.74 24.29 23.63
N THR A 32 1.27 24.16 22.41
CA THR A 32 2.39 23.25 22.07
C THR A 32 3.75 23.93 22.04
N GLY A 33 3.82 25.22 22.35
CA GLY A 33 5.07 25.98 22.44
C GLY A 33 5.65 26.43 21.10
N TYR A 34 4.86 26.44 20.03
CA TYR A 34 5.22 26.97 18.72
C TYR A 34 4.69 28.39 18.55
N GLN A 35 5.58 29.35 18.28
CA GLN A 35 5.21 30.70 17.87
C GLN A 35 5.25 30.82 16.35
N ALA A 36 4.21 31.41 15.77
CA ALA A 36 4.23 31.80 14.37
C ALA A 36 5.34 32.87 14.18
N PRO A 37 6.21 32.74 13.15
CA PRO A 37 7.20 33.77 12.86
C PRO A 37 6.46 35.08 12.54
N MET A 38 6.86 36.19 13.18
CA MET A 38 6.33 37.52 12.85
C MET A 38 6.51 37.76 11.34
N LYS A 39 5.39 37.86 10.62
CA LYS A 39 5.41 38.29 9.22
C LYS A 39 5.97 39.70 9.20
N SER A 40 7.17 39.88 8.64
CA SER A 40 7.61 41.20 8.22
C SER A 40 6.64 41.67 7.14
N PRO A 41 6.02 42.85 7.27
CA PRO A 41 5.15 43.37 6.23
C PRO A 41 6.00 43.57 4.99
N LEU A 42 5.68 42.85 3.92
CA LEU A 42 6.20 43.14 2.59
C LEU A 42 5.69 44.54 2.23
N ARG A 43 6.60 45.51 2.34
CA ARG A 43 6.36 46.88 1.93
C ARG A 43 6.40 46.90 0.41
N THR A 44 5.26 46.68 -0.22
CA THR A 44 5.07 47.03 -1.64
C THR A 44 5.03 48.55 -1.71
N GLU A 45 6.13 49.17 -2.14
CA GLU A 45 6.07 50.56 -2.57
C GLU A 45 5.16 50.61 -3.80
N PRO A 46 4.10 51.44 -3.79
CA PRO A 46 3.28 51.62 -4.97
C PRO A 46 4.12 52.32 -6.04
N PRO A 47 4.08 51.87 -7.31
CA PRO A 47 4.67 52.64 -8.39
C PRO A 47 3.95 53.99 -8.46
N ASP A 48 4.75 55.04 -8.57
CA ASP A 48 4.36 56.44 -8.61
C ASP A 48 3.39 56.68 -9.78
N SER A 49 2.10 56.68 -9.49
CA SER A 49 1.04 56.89 -10.48
C SER A 49 0.87 58.39 -10.73
N LYS A 50 1.74 58.96 -11.56
CA LYS A 50 1.39 60.18 -12.30
C LYS A 50 0.55 59.78 -13.50
N ALA A 51 -0.77 59.89 -13.31
CA ALA A 51 -1.73 59.82 -14.39
C ALA A 51 -1.53 61.05 -15.30
N GLU A 52 -0.99 60.84 -16.50
CA GLU A 52 -1.24 61.74 -17.62
C GLU A 52 -2.47 61.23 -18.36
N GLU A 53 -3.56 61.97 -18.26
CA GLU A 53 -4.75 61.82 -19.09
C GLU A 53 -4.38 62.04 -20.56
N LYS A 54 -4.19 60.95 -21.31
CA LYS A 54 -4.24 61.00 -22.78
C LYS A 54 -5.66 60.77 -23.24
N LYS A 55 -6.27 61.86 -23.72
CA LYS A 55 -7.47 61.87 -24.54
C LYS A 55 -7.36 60.81 -25.65
N THR A 56 -8.31 59.90 -25.68
CA THR A 56 -8.52 58.94 -26.76
C THR A 56 -9.01 59.67 -28.01
N ASP A 57 -8.18 59.67 -29.05
CA ASP A 57 -8.58 59.94 -30.43
C ASP A 57 -8.89 58.59 -31.10
N PRO A 58 -9.96 58.45 -31.92
CA PRO A 58 -10.37 57.17 -32.44
C PRO A 58 -9.53 56.77 -33.66
N GLY A 59 -9.02 55.54 -33.63
CA GLY A 59 -8.71 54.77 -34.84
C GLY A 59 -7.33 55.00 -35.45
N LYS A 60 -6.36 54.20 -35.01
CA LYS A 60 -5.34 53.65 -35.91
C LYS A 60 -5.30 52.14 -35.75
N ILE A 61 -5.52 51.45 -36.86
CA ILE A 61 -5.23 50.02 -36.99
C ILE A 61 -3.72 49.89 -36.80
N ILE A 62 -3.31 49.29 -35.69
CA ILE A 62 -1.91 48.94 -35.43
C ILE A 62 -1.71 47.57 -36.09
N ASP A 63 -0.83 47.49 -37.08
CA ASP A 63 -0.36 46.22 -37.60
C ASP A 63 0.38 45.45 -36.49
N PRO A 64 0.18 44.12 -36.38
CA PRO A 64 0.73 43.35 -35.27
C PRO A 64 2.26 43.32 -35.32
N ASP A 65 2.87 43.63 -34.19
CA ASP A 65 4.32 43.54 -33.94
C ASP A 65 4.79 42.07 -34.12
N PRO A 66 5.76 41.77 -35.01
CA PRO A 66 6.18 40.39 -35.31
C PRO A 66 7.00 39.73 -34.19
N ASP A 67 7.48 40.48 -33.20
CA ASP A 67 8.49 40.00 -32.23
C ASP A 67 7.96 39.74 -30.82
N LEU A 68 6.64 39.63 -30.62
CA LEU A 68 6.09 39.07 -29.39
C LEU A 68 6.33 37.56 -29.35
N PRO A 69 6.90 37.00 -28.25
CA PRO A 69 7.03 35.56 -28.12
C PRO A 69 5.63 34.92 -28.26
N PRO A 70 5.51 33.76 -28.95
CA PRO A 70 4.22 33.19 -29.27
C PRO A 70 3.44 32.99 -27.96
N HIS A 71 2.35 33.75 -27.79
CA HIS A 71 1.40 33.49 -26.72
C HIS A 71 1.05 32.01 -26.80
N SER A 72 1.23 31.25 -25.72
CA SER A 72 0.73 29.87 -25.63
C SER A 72 -0.71 29.88 -26.14
N GLY A 73 -0.94 29.25 -27.30
CA GLY A 73 -2.08 29.58 -28.17
C GLY A 73 -3.40 29.64 -27.39
N LEU A 74 -4.06 30.80 -27.44
CA LEU A 74 -5.44 30.95 -26.99
C LEU A 74 -6.27 29.85 -27.67
N HIS A 75 -6.96 29.05 -26.88
CA HIS A 75 -7.79 27.97 -27.36
C HIS A 75 -9.15 28.01 -26.69
N TYR A 76 -10.12 27.44 -27.38
CA TYR A 76 -11.50 27.36 -26.93
C TYR A 76 -11.97 25.93 -26.96
N TYR A 77 -12.97 25.60 -26.16
CA TYR A 77 -13.62 24.30 -26.23
C TYR A 77 -14.86 24.39 -27.13
N ARG A 78 -15.18 23.30 -27.80
CA ARG A 78 -16.45 23.14 -28.51
C ARG A 78 -16.97 21.72 -28.34
N ILE A 79 -18.28 21.59 -28.36
CA ILE A 79 -18.94 20.29 -28.45
C ILE A 79 -19.03 19.94 -29.93
N VAL A 80 -18.45 18.79 -30.32
CA VAL A 80 -18.42 18.32 -31.72
C VAL A 80 -19.45 17.24 -32.00
N ASP A 81 -19.85 16.49 -30.98
CA ASP A 81 -20.85 15.43 -31.10
C ASP A 81 -21.67 15.32 -29.80
N ARG A 82 -22.94 14.94 -29.96
CA ARG A 82 -23.91 14.71 -28.87
C ARG A 82 -24.83 13.58 -29.27
N LYS A 83 -24.85 12.52 -28.45
CA LYS A 83 -25.70 11.34 -28.66
C LYS A 83 -26.17 10.76 -27.32
N PRO A 84 -27.19 9.89 -27.30
CA PRO A 84 -27.56 9.15 -26.09
C PRO A 84 -26.36 8.37 -25.54
N SER A 85 -26.14 8.45 -24.24
CA SER A 85 -25.03 7.77 -23.58
C SER A 85 -25.37 6.30 -23.34
N GLU A 86 -24.56 5.40 -23.89
CA GLU A 86 -24.63 3.96 -23.57
C GLU A 86 -24.09 3.63 -22.17
N LEU A 87 -23.10 4.41 -21.67
CA LEU A 87 -22.42 4.15 -20.40
C LEU A 87 -23.11 4.73 -19.15
N LEU A 88 -23.95 5.74 -19.33
CA LEU A 88 -24.71 6.43 -18.28
C LEU A 88 -26.05 6.91 -18.86
N PRO A 89 -26.99 5.99 -19.18
CA PRO A 89 -28.30 6.37 -19.68
C PRO A 89 -29.12 7.11 -18.61
N GLU A 90 -30.06 7.96 -19.02
CA GLU A 90 -31.03 8.54 -18.10
C GLU A 90 -32.02 7.44 -17.68
N LEU A 91 -32.07 7.13 -16.39
CA LEU A 91 -33.02 6.15 -15.87
C LEU A 91 -34.44 6.77 -15.82
N PRO A 92 -35.48 6.06 -16.27
CA PRO A 92 -36.87 6.49 -16.14
C PRO A 92 -37.23 6.83 -14.68
N PRO A 93 -38.16 7.77 -14.46
CA PRO A 93 -38.69 8.05 -13.13
C PRO A 93 -39.27 6.76 -12.52
N GLY A 94 -38.72 6.32 -11.37
CA GLY A 94 -39.12 5.08 -10.69
C GLY A 94 -38.17 3.89 -10.86
N GLU A 95 -37.21 3.92 -11.79
CA GLU A 95 -36.18 2.86 -11.93
C GLU A 95 -34.98 3.03 -10.98
N THR A 96 -34.97 4.07 -10.15
CA THR A 96 -33.97 4.30 -9.09
C THR A 96 -34.35 3.64 -7.76
N GLN A 97 -35.30 2.72 -7.77
CA GLN A 97 -35.63 1.90 -6.61
C GLN A 97 -34.47 1.00 -6.22
N PHE A 98 -34.34 0.74 -4.92
CA PHE A 98 -33.39 -0.24 -4.45
C PHE A 98 -33.68 -1.62 -5.06
N PRO A 99 -32.65 -2.46 -5.25
CA PRO A 99 -32.86 -3.83 -5.67
C PRO A 99 -33.83 -4.56 -4.72
N ASP A 100 -34.66 -5.46 -5.26
CA ASP A 100 -35.68 -6.21 -4.49
C ASP A 100 -35.10 -6.88 -3.24
N TRP A 101 -33.85 -7.36 -3.32
CA TRP A 101 -33.19 -8.01 -2.19
C TRP A 101 -32.85 -7.07 -1.04
N PHE A 102 -32.86 -5.75 -1.21
CA PHE A 102 -32.37 -4.81 -0.19
C PHE A 102 -33.27 -4.75 1.04
N ASP A 103 -34.58 -4.68 0.83
CA ASP A 103 -35.57 -4.57 1.90
C ASP A 103 -35.60 -5.86 2.75
N ASP A 104 -35.40 -7.01 2.11
CA ASP A 104 -35.40 -8.34 2.73
C ASP A 104 -34.13 -8.65 3.55
N ILE A 105 -33.09 -7.81 3.49
CA ILE A 105 -31.86 -8.06 4.26
C ILE A 105 -32.12 -7.88 5.76
N PRO A 106 -31.75 -8.85 6.62
CA PRO A 106 -31.77 -8.65 8.06
C PRO A 106 -30.77 -7.57 8.49
N ALA A 107 -31.12 -6.76 9.49
CA ALA A 107 -30.19 -5.77 10.03
C ALA A 107 -28.88 -6.42 10.52
N LEU A 108 -27.76 -5.69 10.41
CA LEU A 108 -26.48 -6.15 10.95
C LEU A 108 -26.53 -6.15 12.48
N ASP A 109 -26.41 -7.32 13.07
CA ASP A 109 -26.24 -7.45 14.51
C ASP A 109 -24.76 -7.24 14.88
N VAL A 110 -24.40 -5.99 15.18
CA VAL A 110 -23.04 -5.57 15.52
C VAL A 110 -22.49 -6.34 16.72
N ASP A 111 -23.35 -6.71 17.69
CA ASP A 111 -22.94 -7.44 18.90
C ASP A 111 -22.57 -8.90 18.61
N ASN A 112 -23.07 -9.46 17.50
CA ASN A 112 -22.76 -10.81 17.06
C ASN A 112 -21.60 -10.88 16.07
N VAL A 113 -21.06 -9.75 15.58
CA VAL A 113 -19.84 -9.72 14.75
C VAL A 113 -18.60 -9.88 15.65
N LYS A 114 -18.34 -11.10 16.09
CA LYS A 114 -17.19 -11.45 16.94
C LYS A 114 -16.28 -12.45 16.24
N ALA A 115 -14.98 -12.26 16.41
CA ALA A 115 -14.01 -13.28 16.02
C ALA A 115 -14.26 -14.58 16.78
N GLU A 116 -14.04 -15.71 16.14
CA GLU A 116 -14.13 -16.98 16.84
C GLU A 116 -13.07 -17.01 17.97
N PRO A 117 -13.40 -17.55 19.16
CA PRO A 117 -12.49 -17.62 20.30
C PRO A 117 -11.44 -18.73 20.11
N ILE A 118 -10.74 -18.70 18.97
CA ILE A 118 -9.73 -19.66 18.55
C ILE A 118 -8.38 -18.96 18.56
N THR A 119 -7.35 -19.65 19.04
CA THR A 119 -6.00 -19.13 19.01
C THR A 119 -5.44 -19.23 17.58
N PRO A 120 -4.80 -18.16 17.05
CA PRO A 120 -4.13 -18.26 15.75
C PRO A 120 -3.13 -19.42 15.72
N PRO A 121 -2.97 -20.11 14.58
CA PRO A 121 -1.92 -21.10 14.45
C PRO A 121 -0.54 -20.47 14.73
N GLU A 122 0.31 -21.18 15.47
CA GLU A 122 1.68 -20.72 15.71
C GLU A 122 2.48 -20.70 14.41
N LYS A 123 3.38 -19.72 14.29
CA LYS A 123 4.30 -19.63 13.17
C LYS A 123 5.25 -20.82 13.16
N GLU A 124 5.29 -21.54 12.05
CA GLU A 124 6.24 -22.65 11.89
C GLU A 124 7.70 -22.17 12.06
N PRO A 125 8.54 -22.92 12.78
CA PRO A 125 9.92 -22.52 12.98
C PRO A 125 10.72 -22.61 11.67
N LEU A 126 11.75 -21.76 11.53
CA LEU A 126 12.73 -21.86 10.43
C LEU A 126 13.32 -23.28 10.31
N VAL A 127 13.58 -23.92 11.44
CA VAL A 127 14.00 -25.32 11.55
C VAL A 127 13.37 -25.90 12.81
N GLN A 128 12.77 -27.09 12.69
CA GLN A 128 12.24 -27.86 13.82
C GLN A 128 13.30 -28.05 14.93
N TRP A 129 12.87 -27.88 16.18
CA TRP A 129 13.77 -27.91 17.35
C TRP A 129 14.56 -29.22 17.45
N ALA A 130 13.93 -30.36 17.12
CA ALA A 130 14.58 -31.67 17.14
C ALA A 130 15.83 -31.75 16.22
N ASN A 131 15.83 -31.02 15.10
CA ASN A 131 16.96 -30.96 14.18
C ASN A 131 17.95 -29.85 14.55
N PHE A 132 17.44 -28.77 15.13
CA PHE A 132 18.24 -27.59 15.49
C PHE A 132 19.07 -27.79 16.76
N TRP A 133 18.50 -28.47 17.76
CA TRP A 133 19.09 -28.63 19.07
C TRP A 133 20.46 -29.35 19.07
N PRO A 134 20.65 -30.48 18.37
CA PRO A 134 21.95 -31.17 18.37
C PRO A 134 23.09 -30.28 17.85
N MET A 135 22.79 -29.45 16.85
CA MET A 135 23.74 -28.48 16.32
C MET A 135 24.05 -27.40 17.35
N LEU A 136 23.04 -26.78 17.97
CA LEU A 136 23.25 -25.77 19.01
C LEU A 136 24.05 -26.34 20.18
N GLN A 137 23.74 -27.57 20.60
CA GLN A 137 24.46 -28.24 21.67
C GLN A 137 25.93 -28.41 21.29
N ALA A 138 26.24 -28.85 20.06
CA ALA A 138 27.61 -29.00 19.60
C ALA A 138 28.37 -27.66 19.57
N LEU A 139 27.72 -26.57 19.16
CA LEU A 139 28.33 -25.23 19.12
C LEU A 139 28.51 -24.59 20.50
N LEU A 140 27.59 -24.86 21.43
CA LEU A 140 27.55 -24.25 22.76
C LEU A 140 28.15 -25.15 23.85
N SER A 141 28.78 -26.26 23.46
CA SER A 141 29.46 -27.18 24.36
C SER A 141 30.96 -26.91 24.41
N GLU A 142 31.51 -26.99 25.61
CA GLU A 142 32.93 -26.99 25.88
C GLU A 142 33.36 -28.38 26.37
N THR A 143 34.50 -28.87 25.89
CA THR A 143 35.07 -30.14 26.36
C THR A 143 35.92 -29.89 27.60
N LYS A 144 35.40 -30.22 28.78
CA LYS A 144 36.10 -30.04 30.07
C LYS A 144 36.73 -31.35 30.54
N ARG A 145 37.92 -31.25 31.14
CA ARG A 145 38.50 -32.38 31.89
C ARG A 145 37.68 -32.59 33.14
N SER A 146 37.04 -33.75 33.24
CA SER A 146 36.29 -34.10 34.44
C SER A 146 37.24 -34.44 35.60
N ARG A 147 36.69 -34.49 36.81
CA ARG A 147 37.40 -35.03 37.97
C ARG A 147 37.55 -36.55 37.92
N GLN A 148 36.94 -37.26 36.97
CA GLN A 148 37.08 -38.72 36.86
C GLN A 148 38.33 -39.09 36.08
N ILE A 149 39.09 -40.07 36.57
CA ILE A 149 40.25 -40.63 35.88
C ILE A 149 39.76 -41.42 34.67
N ASP A 150 40.43 -41.26 33.53
CA ASP A 150 40.22 -42.12 32.36
C ASP A 150 41.02 -43.42 32.56
N ILE A 151 40.41 -44.36 33.28
CA ILE A 151 41.02 -45.63 33.66
C ILE A 151 41.51 -46.39 32.41
N LYS A 152 40.72 -46.41 31.33
CA LYS A 152 41.11 -47.12 30.09
C LYS A 152 42.38 -46.55 29.49
N ARG A 153 42.45 -45.22 29.38
CA ARG A 153 43.63 -44.54 28.84
C ARG A 153 44.85 -44.69 29.75
N LEU A 154 44.67 -44.60 31.07
CA LEU A 154 45.75 -44.80 32.04
C LEU A 154 46.30 -46.24 31.97
N VAL A 155 45.43 -47.25 31.95
CA VAL A 155 45.83 -48.66 31.83
C VAL A 155 46.57 -48.90 30.53
N ASN A 156 46.12 -48.34 29.40
CA ASN A 156 46.82 -48.47 28.12
C ASN A 156 48.21 -47.82 28.12
N GLN A 157 48.38 -46.66 28.77
CA GLN A 157 49.70 -46.03 28.91
C GLN A 157 50.61 -46.88 29.78
N MET A 158 50.08 -47.42 30.89
CA MET A 158 50.86 -48.25 31.81
C MET A 158 51.24 -49.61 31.21
N ALA A 159 50.34 -50.22 30.44
CA ALA A 159 50.62 -51.45 29.70
C ALA A 159 51.73 -51.27 28.64
N ARG A 160 51.98 -50.04 28.19
CA ARG A 160 53.07 -49.69 27.26
C ARG A 160 54.36 -49.24 27.97
N ALA A 161 54.40 -49.35 29.30
CA ALA A 161 55.48 -48.80 30.14
C ALA A 161 55.73 -47.29 29.94
N GLU A 162 54.73 -46.56 29.45
CA GLU A 162 54.77 -45.10 29.36
C GLU A 162 54.39 -44.50 30.72
N ILE A 163 55.26 -43.70 31.34
CA ILE A 163 54.93 -42.95 32.55
C ILE A 163 54.20 -41.68 32.12
N PRO A 164 52.89 -41.54 32.40
CA PRO A 164 52.15 -40.36 31.97
C PRO A 164 52.61 -39.13 32.76
N ALA A 165 53.08 -38.10 32.06
CA ALA A 165 53.45 -36.82 32.67
C ALA A 165 52.30 -36.16 33.48
N ARG A 166 51.04 -36.51 33.16
CA ARG A 166 49.83 -36.17 33.94
C ARG A 166 48.82 -37.30 33.85
N ILE A 167 48.13 -37.59 34.96
CA ILE A 167 47.06 -38.60 35.02
C ILE A 167 45.96 -38.25 34.00
N PRO A 168 45.63 -39.12 33.03
CA PRO A 168 44.59 -38.86 32.05
C PRO A 168 43.22 -38.83 32.75
N ARG A 169 42.46 -37.77 32.49
CA ARG A 169 41.10 -37.56 33.01
C ARG A 169 40.09 -37.76 31.90
N ARG A 170 38.91 -38.26 32.23
CA ARG A 170 37.79 -38.35 31.28
C ARG A 170 37.41 -36.95 30.84
N LEU A 171 37.26 -36.76 29.54
CA LEU A 171 36.68 -35.55 28.98
C LEU A 171 35.16 -35.63 29.10
N ARG A 172 34.51 -34.56 29.57
CA ARG A 172 33.06 -34.41 29.57
C ARG A 172 32.70 -33.19 28.74
N SER A 173 31.71 -33.36 27.87
CA SER A 173 31.05 -32.23 27.23
C SER A 173 30.12 -31.57 28.25
N GLY A 174 30.24 -30.26 28.41
CA GLY A 174 29.33 -29.47 29.24
C GLY A 174 29.10 -28.11 28.60
N TRP A 175 28.10 -27.37 29.06
CA TRP A 175 27.84 -26.02 28.57
C TRP A 175 29.06 -25.12 28.75
N ILE A 176 29.29 -24.25 27.77
CA ILE A 176 30.21 -23.14 27.92
C ILE A 176 29.79 -22.26 29.11
N ALA A 177 30.76 -21.73 29.84
CA ALA A 177 30.51 -20.98 31.08
C ALA A 177 29.86 -19.61 30.83
N GLY A 178 30.27 -18.91 29.77
CA GLY A 178 29.73 -17.62 29.37
C GLY A 178 29.23 -17.65 27.93
N LEU A 179 28.01 -17.19 27.70
CA LEU A 179 27.44 -17.00 26.36
C LEU A 179 26.81 -15.61 26.28
N GLN A 180 27.33 -14.79 25.39
CA GLN A 180 26.76 -13.49 25.05
C GLN A 180 26.03 -13.60 23.71
N ILE A 181 24.72 -13.34 23.71
CA ILE A 181 23.90 -13.34 22.51
C ILE A 181 23.60 -11.90 22.09
N LEU A 182 24.05 -11.52 20.90
CA LEU A 182 23.74 -10.25 20.27
C LEU A 182 22.57 -10.46 19.30
N VAL A 183 21.49 -9.71 19.50
CA VAL A 183 20.27 -9.81 18.69
C VAL A 183 20.09 -8.53 17.92
N GLU A 184 20.10 -8.61 16.60
CA GLU A 184 19.70 -7.52 15.73
C GLU A 184 18.18 -7.54 15.55
N ARG A 185 17.54 -6.37 15.67
CA ARG A 185 16.11 -6.18 15.43
C ARG A 185 15.88 -5.00 14.50
N ALA A 186 16.42 -5.10 13.30
CA ALA A 186 16.15 -4.14 12.23
C ALA A 186 14.87 -4.54 11.49
N ASP A 187 14.18 -3.57 10.88
CA ASP A 187 12.92 -3.79 10.14
C ASP A 187 13.08 -4.87 9.06
N ARG A 188 14.23 -4.90 8.36
CA ARG A 188 14.56 -5.93 7.35
C ARG A 188 14.63 -7.37 7.88
N THR A 189 14.76 -7.54 9.20
CA THR A 189 14.78 -8.84 9.89
C THR A 189 13.51 -9.10 10.69
N GLU A 190 12.50 -8.23 10.59
CA GLU A 190 11.28 -8.31 11.39
C GLU A 190 10.56 -9.65 11.23
N LEU A 191 10.55 -10.17 10.00
CA LEU A 191 10.04 -11.51 9.67
C LEU A 191 10.56 -12.58 10.63
N PHE A 192 11.80 -12.49 11.13
CA PHE A 192 12.45 -13.52 11.94
C PHE A 192 12.39 -13.26 13.45
N ASN A 193 11.80 -12.16 13.90
CA ASN A 193 11.76 -11.79 15.31
C ASN A 193 11.08 -12.88 16.18
N HIS A 194 10.04 -13.53 15.66
CA HIS A 194 9.38 -14.64 16.36
C HIS A 194 10.33 -15.83 16.54
N ASP A 195 11.06 -16.21 15.49
CA ASP A 195 12.05 -17.30 15.53
C ASP A 195 13.15 -16.99 16.56
N TYR A 196 13.65 -15.75 16.58
CA TYR A 196 14.65 -15.29 17.55
C TYR A 196 14.12 -15.39 18.98
N ASN A 197 12.88 -14.96 19.22
CA ASN A 197 12.26 -15.03 20.54
C ASN A 197 12.11 -16.48 21.02
N GLN A 198 11.65 -17.38 20.15
CA GLN A 198 11.53 -18.80 20.47
C GLN A 198 12.88 -19.42 20.83
N LEU A 199 13.93 -19.13 20.05
CA LEU A 199 15.28 -19.59 20.35
C LEU A 199 15.77 -19.10 21.72
N LEU A 200 15.62 -17.80 22.01
CA LEU A 200 16.07 -17.22 23.28
C LEU A 200 15.31 -17.83 24.47
N LEU A 201 14.00 -18.01 24.35
CA LEU A 201 13.17 -18.66 25.37
C LEU A 201 13.60 -20.10 25.62
N GLN A 202 13.88 -20.89 24.57
CA GLN A 202 14.33 -22.27 24.71
C GLN A 202 15.73 -22.36 25.33
N LEU A 203 16.65 -21.48 24.93
CA LEU A 203 18.00 -21.41 25.54
C LEU A 203 17.95 -21.04 27.02
N GLN A 204 17.10 -20.07 27.39
CA GLN A 204 16.88 -19.69 28.79
C GLN A 204 16.31 -20.87 29.59
N LYS A 205 15.33 -21.61 29.05
CA LYS A 205 14.76 -22.80 29.71
C LYS A 205 15.79 -23.91 29.94
N LEU A 206 16.68 -24.16 28.98
CA LEU A 206 17.59 -25.30 29.01
C LEU A 206 18.90 -25.04 29.77
N ARG A 207 19.45 -23.83 29.67
CA ARG A 207 20.71 -23.45 30.31
C ARG A 207 20.49 -22.74 31.65
N GLY A 208 19.31 -22.17 31.86
CA GLY A 208 19.09 -21.15 32.88
C GLY A 208 19.73 -19.82 32.51
N GLU A 209 19.58 -18.84 33.40
CA GLU A 209 20.07 -17.47 33.19
C GLU A 209 21.56 -17.30 33.51
N THR A 210 22.15 -18.24 34.27
CA THR A 210 23.53 -18.12 34.73
C THR A 210 24.51 -18.18 33.55
N GLY A 211 25.30 -17.11 33.40
CA GLY A 211 26.26 -16.96 32.32
C GLY A 211 25.63 -16.74 30.94
N LEU A 212 24.32 -16.47 30.83
CA LEU A 212 23.63 -16.12 29.59
C LEU A 212 23.36 -14.62 29.56
N GLN A 213 23.93 -13.90 28.59
CA GLN A 213 23.71 -12.46 28.43
C GLN A 213 23.05 -12.17 27.08
N VAL A 214 21.77 -11.81 27.10
CA VAL A 214 21.05 -11.42 25.88
C VAL A 214 21.07 -9.90 25.74
N GLN A 215 21.58 -9.42 24.61
CA GLN A 215 21.76 -7.99 24.34
C GLN A 215 21.21 -7.65 22.96
N GLN A 216 20.28 -6.69 22.90
CA GLN A 216 19.69 -6.23 21.65
C GLN A 216 20.48 -5.04 21.10
N LEU A 217 20.88 -5.09 19.84
CA LEU A 217 21.54 -3.98 19.16
C LEU A 217 20.54 -2.84 18.87
N VAL A 218 20.94 -1.58 19.10
CA VAL A 218 20.07 -0.41 18.89
C VAL A 218 20.31 0.29 17.55
N GLN A 219 21.56 0.38 17.10
CA GLN A 219 21.92 1.10 15.88
C GLN A 219 22.94 0.34 15.03
N ARG A 220 24.12 0.07 15.60
CA ARG A 220 25.24 -0.54 14.89
C ARG A 220 25.95 -1.60 15.72
N PRO A 221 26.55 -2.61 15.09
CA PRO A 221 27.33 -3.63 15.78
C PRO A 221 28.50 -3.00 16.55
N GLY A 222 28.74 -3.49 17.77
CA GLY A 222 29.75 -2.96 18.69
C GLY A 222 29.46 -1.56 19.25
N GLY A 223 28.23 -1.06 19.07
CA GLY A 223 27.76 0.23 19.59
C GLY A 223 26.93 0.10 20.88
N ILE A 224 25.75 0.73 20.88
CA ILE A 224 24.83 0.72 22.01
C ILE A 224 23.96 -0.55 21.97
N VAL A 225 23.77 -1.18 23.14
CA VAL A 225 22.90 -2.32 23.36
C VAL A 225 21.82 -2.05 24.41
N ARG A 226 20.69 -2.72 24.26
CA ARG A 226 19.61 -2.83 25.25
C ARG A 226 19.68 -4.18 25.95
N ILE A 227 19.54 -4.17 27.27
CA ILE A 227 19.51 -5.36 28.12
C ILE A 227 18.23 -5.34 28.93
N LYS A 228 17.54 -6.48 28.98
CA LYS A 228 16.36 -6.64 29.81
C LYS A 228 16.78 -6.88 31.27
N GLN A 229 16.26 -6.07 32.19
CA GLN A 229 16.38 -6.25 33.64
C GLN A 229 14.97 -6.18 34.24
N GLY A 230 14.42 -7.34 34.63
CA GLY A 230 13.01 -7.46 34.99
C GLY A 230 12.11 -6.99 33.85
N ASP A 231 11.20 -6.06 34.14
CA ASP A 231 10.28 -5.49 33.15
C ASP A 231 10.82 -4.22 32.44
N ARG A 232 12.07 -3.84 32.71
CA ARG A 232 12.69 -2.64 32.12
C ARG A 232 13.83 -3.00 31.16
N TYR A 233 14.06 -2.11 30.20
CA TYR A 233 15.23 -2.14 29.33
C TYR A 233 16.22 -1.07 29.74
N LEU A 234 17.48 -1.47 29.97
CA LEU A 234 18.59 -0.55 30.17
C LEU A 234 19.43 -0.47 28.91
N THR A 235 19.85 0.75 28.59
CA THR A 235 20.71 1.03 27.45
C THR A 235 22.14 1.26 27.94
N GLN A 236 23.12 0.59 27.33
CA GLN A 236 24.53 0.78 27.64
C GLN A 236 25.44 0.53 26.43
N SER A 237 26.69 1.00 26.51
CA SER A 237 27.70 0.65 25.51
C SER A 237 28.03 -0.83 25.58
N TRP A 238 28.07 -1.48 24.42
CA TRP A 238 28.50 -2.87 24.30
C TRP A 238 29.95 -3.04 24.75
N ARG A 239 30.23 -4.15 25.43
CA ARG A 239 31.57 -4.51 25.91
C ARG A 239 31.91 -5.94 25.47
N LEU A 240 33.19 -6.16 25.22
CA LEU A 240 33.75 -7.49 25.01
C LEU A 240 33.45 -8.38 26.22
N PRO A 241 33.10 -9.66 26.01
CA PRO A 241 32.89 -10.59 27.11
C PRO A 241 34.21 -11.03 27.72
N GLU A 242 34.14 -11.68 28.88
CA GLU A 242 35.31 -12.25 29.54
C GLU A 242 35.95 -13.37 28.71
N SER A 243 37.28 -13.52 28.86
CA SER A 243 38.03 -14.58 28.18
C SER A 243 37.44 -15.96 28.47
N GLY A 244 37.19 -16.75 27.43
CA GLY A 244 36.54 -18.06 27.52
C GLY A 244 35.01 -18.04 27.38
N SER A 245 34.42 -16.87 27.17
CA SER A 245 33.00 -16.75 26.77
C SER A 245 32.84 -16.87 25.24
N GLU A 246 31.69 -17.37 24.81
CA GLU A 246 31.31 -17.39 23.39
C GLU A 246 30.39 -16.23 23.03
N ILE A 247 30.49 -15.79 21.77
CA ILE A 247 29.62 -14.76 21.19
C ILE A 247 28.75 -15.42 20.13
N MET A 248 27.43 -15.39 20.35
CA MET A 248 26.44 -15.78 19.35
C MET A 248 25.71 -14.55 18.83
N ILE A 249 25.44 -14.51 17.54
CA ILE A 249 24.78 -13.38 16.88
C ILE A 249 23.56 -13.88 16.12
N LEU A 250 22.41 -13.24 16.35
CA LEU A 250 21.17 -13.42 15.58
C LEU A 250 21.01 -12.20 14.68
N SER A 251 21.31 -12.35 13.40
CA SER A 251 21.38 -11.24 12.43
C SER A 251 21.46 -11.78 11.00
N ASP A 252 21.05 -10.95 10.04
CA ASP A 252 21.33 -11.16 8.60
C ASP A 252 22.74 -10.67 8.19
N LEU A 253 23.53 -10.13 9.12
CA LEU A 253 24.82 -9.45 8.90
C LEU A 253 24.75 -8.32 7.87
N GLY A 254 23.57 -7.71 7.69
CA GLY A 254 23.33 -6.69 6.67
C GLY A 254 23.22 -7.23 5.24
N LEU A 255 23.03 -8.54 5.04
CA LEU A 255 22.86 -9.14 3.72
C LEU A 255 21.58 -8.68 3.01
N LEU A 256 20.57 -8.20 3.76
CA LEU A 256 19.32 -7.65 3.22
C LEU A 256 19.35 -6.12 3.10
N ASP A 257 20.43 -5.46 3.53
CA ASP A 257 20.57 -4.01 3.42
C ASP A 257 20.94 -3.60 1.98
N GLN A 258 20.05 -2.89 1.31
CA GLN A 258 20.25 -2.44 -0.07
C GLN A 258 21.42 -1.45 -0.20
N THR A 259 21.75 -0.72 0.87
CA THR A 259 22.85 0.27 0.86
C THR A 259 24.22 -0.39 1.03
N GLY A 260 24.27 -1.57 1.65
CA GLY A 260 25.50 -2.27 2.04
C GLY A 260 26.24 -1.66 3.23
N GLN A 261 25.75 -0.54 3.79
CA GLN A 261 26.40 0.15 4.91
C GLN A 261 26.39 -0.70 6.17
N VAL A 262 25.29 -1.42 6.43
CA VAL A 262 25.16 -2.27 7.61
C VAL A 262 26.11 -3.46 7.54
N MET A 263 26.26 -4.04 6.34
CA MET A 263 27.22 -5.11 6.11
C MET A 263 28.66 -4.64 6.34
N GLN A 264 29.02 -3.43 5.91
CA GLN A 264 30.34 -2.85 6.20
C GLN A 264 30.59 -2.66 7.70
N ASP A 265 29.57 -2.26 8.45
CA ASP A 265 29.68 -2.12 9.91
C ASP A 265 29.87 -3.48 10.59
N TRP A 266 29.18 -4.52 10.12
CA TRP A 266 29.40 -5.90 10.56
C TRP A 266 30.81 -6.40 10.24
N LEU A 267 31.35 -6.14 9.04
CA LEU A 267 32.72 -6.49 8.68
C LEU A 267 33.74 -5.78 9.59
N ARG A 268 33.54 -4.48 9.87
CA ARG A 268 34.39 -3.71 10.79
C ARG A 268 34.37 -4.29 12.20
N PHE A 269 33.18 -4.63 12.68
CA PHE A 269 32.99 -5.25 13.98
C PHE A 269 33.63 -6.64 14.07
N GLY A 270 33.42 -7.49 13.06
CA GLY A 270 34.03 -8.83 12.97
C GLY A 270 35.56 -8.78 12.99
N ARG A 271 36.18 -7.83 12.28
CA ARG A 271 37.64 -7.60 12.34
C ARG A 271 38.10 -7.26 13.76
N ARG A 272 37.38 -6.39 14.46
CA ARG A 272 37.69 -6.03 15.86
C ARG A 272 37.58 -7.24 16.80
N LEU A 273 36.58 -8.09 16.61
CA LEU A 273 36.43 -9.31 17.40
C LEU A 273 37.54 -10.32 17.15
N ARG A 274 37.93 -10.51 15.88
CA ARG A 274 39.06 -11.38 15.50
C ARG A 274 40.39 -10.90 16.11
N MET A 275 40.65 -9.60 16.08
CA MET A 275 41.82 -9.01 16.75
C MET A 275 41.80 -9.23 18.26
N ALA A 276 40.62 -9.29 18.87
CA ALA A 276 40.44 -9.61 20.29
C ALA A 276 40.42 -11.12 20.60
N GLY A 277 40.68 -11.98 19.60
CA GLY A 277 40.72 -13.44 19.77
C GLY A 277 39.36 -14.15 19.71
N PHE A 278 38.28 -13.45 19.40
CA PHE A 278 36.94 -14.03 19.30
C PHE A 278 36.58 -14.38 17.85
N THR A 279 35.90 -15.51 17.67
CA THR A 279 35.30 -15.91 16.39
C THR A 279 33.82 -16.19 16.59
N PRO A 280 32.95 -15.18 16.47
CA PRO A 280 31.54 -15.34 16.82
C PRO A 280 30.84 -16.34 15.92
N VAL A 281 29.86 -17.04 16.49
CA VAL A 281 28.91 -17.86 15.74
C VAL A 281 27.72 -17.00 15.34
N VAL A 282 27.35 -17.02 14.06
CA VAL A 282 26.19 -16.28 13.56
C VAL A 282 25.14 -17.25 13.06
N LEU A 283 23.92 -17.14 13.60
CA LEU A 283 22.74 -17.84 13.09
C LEU A 283 22.06 -16.93 12.06
N ILE A 284 22.28 -17.25 10.78
CA ILE A 284 21.83 -16.41 9.67
C ILE A 284 20.50 -16.96 9.17
N PRO A 285 19.38 -16.20 9.24
CA PRO A 285 18.05 -16.69 8.84
C PRO A 285 17.87 -16.75 7.31
N LEU A 286 18.98 -16.84 6.56
CA LEU A 286 19.01 -16.80 5.10
C LEU A 286 19.74 -18.03 4.55
N PRO A 287 19.35 -18.51 3.35
CA PRO A 287 20.05 -19.60 2.68
C PRO A 287 21.50 -19.27 2.33
N GLN A 288 22.34 -20.31 2.18
CA GLN A 288 23.78 -20.18 1.90
C GLN A 288 24.07 -19.34 0.65
N ARG A 289 23.14 -19.27 -0.31
CA ARG A 289 23.30 -18.48 -1.53
C ARG A 289 23.45 -16.97 -1.28
N TYR A 290 23.07 -16.45 -0.13
CA TYR A 290 23.25 -15.03 0.24
C TYR A 290 24.65 -14.73 0.80
N LEU A 291 25.38 -15.73 1.28
CA LEU A 291 26.64 -15.50 1.98
C LEU A 291 27.76 -15.07 1.03
N ILE A 292 28.65 -14.23 1.56
CA ILE A 292 29.87 -13.76 0.88
C ILE A 292 31.13 -14.21 1.63
N PRO A 293 32.27 -14.41 0.93
CA PRO A 293 33.52 -14.88 1.53
C PRO A 293 34.03 -14.00 2.69
N GLU A 294 33.84 -12.68 2.62
CA GLU A 294 34.30 -11.70 3.61
C GLU A 294 33.66 -11.93 4.98
N LEU A 295 32.38 -12.34 5.00
CA LEU A 295 31.69 -12.70 6.24
C LEU A 295 32.21 -14.02 6.79
N LEU A 296 32.43 -15.04 5.94
CA LEU A 296 32.97 -16.33 6.36
C LEU A 296 34.40 -16.24 6.92
N ALA A 297 35.19 -15.27 6.43
CA ALA A 297 36.52 -15.00 6.97
C ALA A 297 36.48 -14.51 8.43
N LEU A 298 35.41 -13.80 8.82
CA LEU A 298 35.31 -13.16 10.13
C LEU A 298 34.43 -13.92 11.12
N PHE A 299 33.42 -14.64 10.63
CA PHE A 299 32.37 -15.25 11.43
C PHE A 299 32.21 -16.75 11.15
N THR A 300 31.82 -17.52 12.17
CA THR A 300 31.34 -18.89 12.00
C THR A 300 29.86 -18.84 11.64
N CYS A 301 29.56 -18.77 10.35
CA CYS A 301 28.19 -18.63 9.84
C CYS A 301 27.47 -19.98 9.76
N VAL A 302 26.28 -20.08 10.34
CA VAL A 302 25.37 -21.22 10.20
C VAL A 302 24.06 -20.70 9.61
N CYS A 303 23.74 -21.16 8.40
CA CYS A 303 22.43 -20.88 7.80
C CYS A 303 21.35 -21.57 8.62
N TRP A 304 20.41 -20.80 9.15
CA TRP A 304 19.29 -21.25 9.94
C TRP A 304 18.02 -21.18 9.08
N THR A 305 17.85 -22.18 8.23
CA THR A 305 16.72 -22.28 7.29
C THR A 305 16.37 -23.75 7.01
N ARG A 306 15.16 -24.01 6.51
CA ARG A 306 14.50 -25.33 6.47
C ARG A 306 15.34 -26.44 5.83
N HIS A 307 16.11 -26.12 4.79
CA HIS A 307 16.93 -27.07 4.03
C HIS A 307 18.43 -26.91 4.26
N SER A 308 18.82 -26.13 5.26
CA SER A 308 20.22 -25.98 5.61
C SER A 308 20.78 -27.26 6.23
N GLY A 309 22.06 -27.55 5.95
CA GLY A 309 22.76 -28.64 6.61
C GLY A 309 23.05 -28.40 8.10
N LEU A 310 22.65 -27.25 8.66
CA LEU A 310 22.90 -26.82 10.04
C LEU A 310 24.34 -27.05 10.47
N ARG A 311 25.28 -26.62 9.64
CA ARG A 311 26.72 -26.71 9.91
C ARG A 311 27.37 -25.39 9.56
N PRO A 312 28.50 -25.05 10.20
CA PRO A 312 29.33 -23.94 9.78
C PRO A 312 29.63 -24.00 8.28
N VAL A 313 29.26 -22.94 7.57
CA VAL A 313 29.54 -22.80 6.14
C VAL A 313 31.03 -22.53 5.96
N ARG A 314 31.70 -23.38 5.20
CA ARG A 314 33.17 -23.30 5.00
C ARG A 314 33.56 -22.52 3.75
N SER A 315 32.71 -22.51 2.73
CA SER A 315 32.98 -21.84 1.47
C SER A 315 31.69 -21.47 0.76
N VAL A 316 31.81 -20.48 -0.13
CA VAL A 316 30.78 -20.09 -1.10
C VAL A 316 31.33 -20.41 -2.49
N PRO A 317 30.52 -20.93 -3.44
CA PRO A 317 30.96 -21.19 -4.82
C PRO A 317 31.64 -19.98 -5.48
N VAL A 318 32.68 -20.21 -6.28
CA VAL A 318 33.56 -19.17 -6.88
C VAL A 318 32.81 -18.16 -7.76
N ALA A 319 31.70 -18.54 -8.38
CA ALA A 319 30.86 -17.64 -9.18
C ALA A 319 30.12 -16.55 -8.37
N LYS A 320 30.34 -16.49 -7.05
CA LYS A 320 29.57 -15.70 -6.06
C LYS A 320 30.45 -14.74 -5.25
N GLN A 321 31.53 -14.22 -5.85
CA GLN A 321 32.59 -13.46 -5.17
C GLN A 321 32.49 -11.93 -5.25
N THR A 322 31.40 -11.37 -5.81
CA THR A 322 31.26 -9.91 -5.95
C THR A 322 30.44 -9.29 -4.80
N PHE A 323 30.72 -8.04 -4.45
CA PHE A 323 29.95 -7.29 -3.44
C PHE A 323 28.46 -7.15 -3.78
N ASP A 324 28.12 -7.15 -5.07
CA ASP A 324 26.74 -7.08 -5.55
C ASP A 324 26.02 -8.44 -5.55
N HIS A 325 26.71 -9.53 -5.21
CA HIS A 325 26.15 -10.88 -5.25
C HIS A 325 24.85 -11.02 -4.44
N PRO A 326 24.75 -10.53 -3.19
CA PRO A 326 23.52 -10.61 -2.41
C PRO A 326 22.35 -9.89 -3.10
N LYS A 327 22.60 -8.75 -3.76
CA LYS A 327 21.57 -8.00 -4.50
C LYS A 327 21.08 -8.79 -5.71
N THR A 328 21.98 -9.43 -6.45
CA THR A 328 21.61 -10.29 -7.59
C THR A 328 20.77 -11.49 -7.14
N ILE A 329 21.16 -12.14 -6.05
CA ILE A 329 20.41 -13.27 -5.49
C ILE A 329 19.05 -12.83 -4.97
N PHE A 330 18.99 -11.70 -4.27
CA PHE A 330 17.72 -11.13 -3.80
C PHE A 330 16.78 -10.82 -4.98
N ALA A 331 17.31 -10.29 -6.10
CA ALA A 331 16.53 -10.05 -7.31
C ALA A 331 16.03 -11.34 -7.96
N GLN A 332 16.81 -12.44 -7.92
CA GLN A 332 16.38 -13.75 -8.40
C GLN A 332 15.27 -14.32 -7.50
N ASP A 333 15.47 -14.31 -6.18
CA ASP A 333 14.47 -14.75 -5.22
C ASP A 333 13.21 -13.88 -5.28
N SER A 334 13.32 -12.60 -5.62
CA SER A 334 12.16 -11.69 -5.83
C SER A 334 11.30 -12.13 -7.01
N ARG A 335 11.90 -12.69 -8.08
CA ARG A 335 11.13 -13.26 -9.20
C ARG A 335 10.35 -14.49 -8.78
N ILE A 336 10.94 -15.33 -7.92
CA ILE A 336 10.27 -16.53 -7.40
C ILE A 336 9.21 -16.13 -6.36
N ALA A 337 9.49 -15.09 -5.57
CA ALA A 337 8.54 -14.52 -4.62
C ALA A 337 7.29 -13.96 -5.30
N PHE A 338 7.33 -13.68 -6.61
CA PHE A 338 6.13 -13.31 -7.37
C PHE A 338 5.03 -14.38 -7.29
N ASP A 339 5.39 -15.66 -7.43
CA ASP A 339 4.42 -16.76 -7.32
C ASP A 339 3.95 -16.96 -5.87
N LEU A 340 4.83 -16.77 -4.89
CA LEU A 340 4.44 -16.78 -3.47
C LEU A 340 3.41 -15.68 -3.17
N LEU A 341 3.66 -14.46 -3.65
CA LEU A 341 2.75 -13.33 -3.52
C LEU A 341 1.45 -13.59 -4.30
N ALA A 342 1.50 -14.24 -5.46
CA ALA A 342 0.30 -14.67 -6.17
C ALA A 342 -0.56 -15.61 -5.30
N TRP A 343 0.02 -16.65 -4.71
CA TRP A 343 -0.69 -17.55 -3.78
C TRP A 343 -1.29 -16.83 -2.57
N LEU A 344 -0.65 -15.76 -2.10
CA LEU A 344 -1.12 -14.94 -0.97
C LEU A 344 -2.09 -13.82 -1.36
N SER A 345 -2.25 -13.51 -2.64
CA SER A 345 -3.09 -12.41 -3.14
C SER A 345 -4.60 -12.48 -2.80
N PRO A 346 -5.18 -13.63 -2.43
CA PRO A 346 -6.54 -13.65 -1.90
C PRO A 346 -6.66 -13.10 -0.48
N ALA A 347 -5.59 -13.10 0.31
CA ALA A 347 -5.58 -12.64 1.69
C ALA A 347 -5.69 -11.11 1.78
N VAL A 348 -6.48 -10.62 2.75
CA VAL A 348 -6.57 -9.17 3.04
C VAL A 348 -5.32 -8.69 3.78
N ARG A 349 -4.82 -9.51 4.71
CA ARG A 349 -3.59 -9.28 5.48
C ARG A 349 -2.76 -10.54 5.48
N ILE A 350 -1.43 -10.40 5.42
CA ILE A 350 -0.52 -11.54 5.48
C ILE A 350 0.40 -11.41 6.70
N GLU A 351 0.14 -12.21 7.74
CA GLU A 351 1.03 -12.32 8.89
C GLU A 351 2.25 -13.20 8.57
N PRO A 352 3.37 -13.04 9.30
CA PRO A 352 4.55 -13.90 9.17
C PRO A 352 4.26 -15.40 9.26
N ALA A 353 3.22 -15.79 10.00
CA ALA A 353 2.84 -17.19 10.19
C ALA A 353 2.18 -17.77 8.93
N LEU A 354 1.23 -17.06 8.34
CA LEU A 354 0.59 -17.42 7.08
C LEU A 354 1.60 -17.41 5.92
N LEU A 355 2.44 -16.37 5.82
CA LEU A 355 3.50 -16.29 4.80
C LEU A 355 4.37 -17.54 4.81
N ARG A 356 4.84 -17.95 5.99
CA ARG A 356 5.69 -19.14 6.12
C ARG A 356 4.97 -20.42 5.76
N ALA A 357 3.74 -20.58 6.24
CA ALA A 357 2.94 -21.76 5.93
C ALA A 357 2.79 -21.92 4.42
N VAL A 358 2.41 -20.85 3.70
CA VAL A 358 2.28 -20.87 2.23
C VAL A 358 3.62 -21.09 1.54
N ALA A 359 4.69 -20.39 1.96
CA ALA A 359 6.02 -20.57 1.40
C ALA A 359 6.51 -22.03 1.52
N TYR A 360 6.16 -22.71 2.60
CA TYR A 360 6.53 -24.10 2.85
C TYR A 360 5.84 -25.11 1.93
N HIS A 361 4.78 -24.71 1.23
CA HIS A 361 4.09 -25.49 0.20
C HIS A 361 4.59 -25.22 -1.23
N LEU A 362 5.55 -24.31 -1.41
CA LEU A 362 6.24 -24.14 -2.69
C LEU A 362 7.13 -25.36 -3.00
N PRO A 363 7.42 -25.63 -4.29
CA PRO A 363 8.33 -26.71 -4.66
C PRO A 363 9.76 -26.41 -4.18
N ALA A 364 10.49 -27.45 -3.77
CA ALA A 364 11.92 -27.33 -3.51
C ALA A 364 12.66 -26.95 -4.82
N PRO A 365 13.69 -26.10 -4.78
CA PRO A 365 14.34 -25.54 -3.59
C PRO A 365 13.75 -24.20 -3.10
N HIS A 366 12.59 -23.78 -3.60
CA HIS A 366 12.03 -22.43 -3.39
C HIS A 366 11.24 -22.25 -2.09
N ASN A 367 11.03 -23.32 -1.33
CA ASN A 367 10.35 -23.30 -0.03
C ASN A 367 11.30 -22.99 1.14
N ASP A 368 12.12 -21.96 1.00
CA ASP A 368 13.07 -21.51 2.01
C ASP A 368 12.88 -20.04 2.42
N SER A 369 13.61 -19.65 3.47
CA SER A 369 13.49 -18.31 4.06
C SER A 369 14.00 -17.17 3.15
N GLY A 370 14.74 -17.47 2.08
CA GLY A 370 15.15 -16.44 1.13
C GLY A 370 13.98 -15.94 0.29
N VAL A 371 13.14 -16.86 -0.20
CA VAL A 371 11.92 -16.50 -0.95
C VAL A 371 10.89 -15.81 -0.04
N GLU A 372 10.73 -16.26 1.21
CA GLU A 372 9.89 -15.56 2.20
C GLU A 372 10.35 -14.12 2.43
N THR A 373 11.67 -13.91 2.55
CA THR A 373 12.24 -12.57 2.76
C THR A 373 12.04 -11.68 1.55
N ALA A 374 12.23 -12.22 0.36
CA ALA A 374 12.00 -11.49 -0.88
C ALA A 374 10.53 -11.08 -1.05
N ALA A 375 9.58 -11.92 -0.61
CA ALA A 375 8.17 -11.55 -0.56
C ALA A 375 7.88 -10.47 0.50
N TRP A 376 8.44 -10.59 1.71
CA TRP A 376 8.24 -9.64 2.81
C TRP A 376 8.77 -8.23 2.49
N LEU A 377 9.89 -8.16 1.76
CA LEU A 377 10.56 -6.91 1.37
C LEU A 377 10.20 -6.46 -0.06
N HIS A 378 9.18 -7.06 -0.67
CA HIS A 378 8.80 -6.77 -2.05
C HIS A 378 8.28 -5.33 -2.19
N GLU A 379 8.58 -4.67 -3.32
CA GLU A 379 8.18 -3.26 -3.54
C GLU A 379 6.66 -3.06 -3.65
N ASP A 380 5.93 -4.12 -3.98
CA ASP A 380 4.47 -4.10 -4.14
C ASP A 380 3.70 -4.33 -2.84
N VAL A 381 4.40 -4.58 -1.73
CA VAL A 381 3.78 -4.78 -0.43
C VAL A 381 4.17 -3.65 0.53
N GLN A 382 3.36 -3.48 1.57
CA GLN A 382 3.63 -2.57 2.67
C GLN A 382 3.63 -3.37 3.97
N ALA A 383 4.83 -3.59 4.52
CA ALA A 383 5.01 -4.27 5.80
C ALA A 383 4.60 -3.37 6.97
N THR A 384 4.07 -4.00 8.01
CA THR A 384 3.66 -3.43 9.29
C THR A 384 4.07 -4.38 10.41
N SER A 385 3.94 -3.94 11.66
CA SER A 385 4.32 -4.75 12.83
C SER A 385 3.54 -6.05 13.01
N ILE A 386 2.40 -6.21 12.32
CA ILE A 386 1.52 -7.38 12.45
C ILE A 386 1.47 -8.24 11.19
N GLY A 387 2.07 -7.80 10.08
CA GLY A 387 1.94 -8.44 8.77
C GLY A 387 2.19 -7.45 7.64
N PHE A 388 1.93 -7.83 6.40
CA PHE A 388 1.95 -6.91 5.26
C PHE A 388 0.62 -6.92 4.50
N TYR A 389 0.44 -5.87 3.70
CA TYR A 389 -0.68 -5.70 2.78
C TYR A 389 -0.14 -5.45 1.37
N PHE A 390 -0.90 -5.84 0.35
CA PHE A 390 -0.59 -5.45 -1.02
C PHE A 390 -0.94 -3.98 -1.26
N LYS A 391 -0.12 -3.29 -2.06
CA LYS A 391 -0.50 -1.99 -2.62
C LYS A 391 -1.66 -2.20 -3.61
N PRO A 392 -2.80 -1.50 -3.47
CA PRO A 392 -3.99 -1.77 -4.28
C PRO A 392 -3.74 -1.79 -5.80
N GLN A 393 -2.91 -0.86 -6.30
CA GLN A 393 -2.60 -0.73 -7.73
C GLN A 393 -1.82 -1.93 -8.29
N GLN A 394 -1.17 -2.71 -7.43
CA GLN A 394 -0.31 -3.82 -7.81
C GLN A 394 -1.01 -5.17 -7.66
N LEU A 395 -2.13 -5.24 -6.93
CA LEU A 395 -2.75 -6.50 -6.52
C LEU A 395 -3.33 -7.33 -7.68
N GLU A 396 -3.88 -6.70 -8.72
CA GLU A 396 -4.53 -7.42 -9.83
C GLU A 396 -3.54 -8.29 -10.62
N LYS A 397 -2.25 -7.90 -10.73
CA LYS A 397 -1.26 -8.71 -11.46
C LYS A 397 -0.98 -10.04 -10.73
N TYR A 398 -0.96 -10.02 -9.40
CA TYR A 398 -0.80 -11.22 -8.58
C TYR A 398 -2.02 -12.12 -8.61
N ARG A 399 -3.22 -11.53 -8.62
CA ARG A 399 -4.47 -12.29 -8.75
C ARG A 399 -4.63 -12.93 -10.12
N LYS A 400 -4.19 -12.26 -11.20
CA LYS A 400 -4.09 -12.87 -12.53
C LYS A 400 -3.14 -14.09 -12.51
N GLN A 401 -1.98 -13.93 -11.89
CA GLN A 401 -1.03 -15.04 -11.72
C GLN A 401 -1.62 -16.17 -10.87
N PHE A 402 -2.34 -15.86 -9.79
CA PHE A 402 -3.04 -16.85 -8.97
C PHE A 402 -3.98 -17.70 -9.81
N ARG A 403 -4.78 -17.12 -10.72
CA ARG A 403 -5.68 -17.90 -11.58
C ARG A 403 -4.94 -18.88 -12.49
N SER A 404 -3.80 -18.44 -13.05
CA SER A 404 -2.93 -19.31 -13.86
C SER A 404 -2.42 -20.47 -13.01
N LEU A 405 -1.81 -20.15 -11.86
CA LEU A 405 -1.24 -21.14 -10.96
C LEU A 405 -2.29 -22.10 -10.38
N ALA A 406 -3.49 -21.62 -10.09
CA ALA A 406 -4.57 -22.46 -9.57
C ALA A 406 -5.07 -23.47 -10.61
N THR A 407 -5.05 -23.08 -11.89
CA THR A 407 -5.37 -23.98 -13.00
C THR A 407 -4.27 -25.02 -13.21
N ASP A 408 -3.00 -24.60 -13.14
CA ASP A 408 -1.85 -25.49 -13.33
C ASP A 408 -1.66 -26.44 -12.12
N GLU A 409 -1.97 -25.98 -10.91
CA GLU A 409 -1.70 -26.68 -9.65
C GLU A 409 -2.90 -26.71 -8.69
N PRO A 410 -4.00 -27.41 -9.07
CA PRO A 410 -5.28 -27.36 -8.34
C PRO A 410 -5.20 -27.90 -6.91
N LEU A 411 -4.38 -28.93 -6.66
CA LEU A 411 -4.17 -29.45 -5.31
C LEU A 411 -3.49 -28.43 -4.38
N ARG A 412 -2.55 -27.63 -4.92
CA ARG A 412 -1.93 -26.56 -4.15
C ARG A 412 -2.94 -25.46 -3.90
N ALA A 413 -3.73 -25.05 -4.89
CA ALA A 413 -4.79 -24.06 -4.71
C ALA A 413 -5.76 -24.44 -3.58
N LYS A 414 -6.24 -25.70 -3.54
CA LYS A 414 -7.07 -26.20 -2.44
C LYS A 414 -6.37 -26.13 -1.08
N THR A 415 -5.08 -26.45 -1.05
CA THR A 415 -4.26 -26.34 0.17
C THR A 415 -4.14 -24.88 0.63
N ILE A 416 -3.94 -23.94 -0.31
CA ILE A 416 -3.88 -22.50 0.00
C ILE A 416 -5.21 -22.01 0.59
N VAL A 417 -6.36 -22.40 0.02
CA VAL A 417 -7.68 -22.08 0.59
C VAL A 417 -7.80 -22.56 2.03
N GLN A 418 -7.40 -23.80 2.30
CA GLN A 418 -7.42 -24.36 3.66
C GLN A 418 -6.50 -23.61 4.63
N LEU A 419 -5.31 -23.21 4.18
CA LEU A 419 -4.37 -22.43 4.98
C LEU A 419 -4.95 -21.05 5.31
N LEU A 420 -5.44 -20.31 4.32
CA LEU A 420 -6.05 -18.99 4.53
C LEU A 420 -7.17 -19.07 5.58
N ARG A 421 -8.13 -19.99 5.38
CA ARG A 421 -9.22 -20.20 6.33
C ARG A 421 -8.71 -20.55 7.73
N ARG A 422 -7.75 -21.48 7.83
CA ARG A 422 -7.19 -21.90 9.12
C ARG A 422 -6.48 -20.76 9.85
N TYR A 423 -5.70 -19.97 9.12
CA TYR A 423 -4.91 -18.89 9.72
C TYR A 423 -5.76 -17.66 10.03
N HIS A 424 -6.85 -17.39 9.31
CA HIS A 424 -7.72 -16.23 9.55
C HIS A 424 -9.02 -16.53 10.29
N ARG A 425 -9.24 -17.76 10.75
CA ARG A 425 -10.40 -18.11 11.58
C ARG A 425 -10.53 -17.28 12.87
N HIS A 426 -9.40 -16.82 13.40
CA HIS A 426 -9.31 -16.03 14.63
C HIS A 426 -9.49 -14.52 14.42
N VAL A 427 -9.55 -14.04 13.16
CA VAL A 427 -9.78 -12.61 12.88
C VAL A 427 -11.28 -12.32 12.79
N PHE A 428 -11.63 -11.05 12.65
CA PHE A 428 -13.04 -10.65 12.50
C PHE A 428 -13.67 -11.32 11.27
N PRO A 429 -14.92 -11.82 11.37
CA PRO A 429 -15.59 -12.54 10.28
C PRO A 429 -15.59 -11.78 8.96
N THR A 430 -15.72 -10.45 9.02
CA THR A 430 -15.66 -9.56 7.85
C THR A 430 -14.41 -9.76 6.99
N GLN A 431 -13.23 -9.97 7.59
CA GLN A 431 -12.01 -10.22 6.83
C GLN A 431 -12.08 -11.57 6.12
N LEU A 432 -12.47 -12.62 6.84
CA LEU A 432 -12.59 -13.97 6.27
C LEU A 432 -13.65 -14.01 5.14
N HIS A 433 -14.79 -13.35 5.34
CA HIS A 433 -15.84 -13.23 4.33
C HIS A 433 -15.34 -12.56 3.05
N GLU A 434 -14.59 -11.47 3.17
CA GLU A 434 -13.96 -10.80 2.03
C GLU A 434 -13.03 -11.75 1.27
N GLU A 435 -12.15 -12.46 1.98
CA GLU A 435 -11.22 -13.42 1.39
C GLU A 435 -11.94 -14.58 0.70
N MET A 436 -13.04 -15.07 1.28
CA MET A 436 -13.85 -16.13 0.67
C MET A 436 -14.53 -15.69 -0.63
N LEU A 437 -15.04 -14.45 -0.70
CA LEU A 437 -15.60 -13.89 -1.92
C LEU A 437 -14.51 -13.68 -2.98
N ILE A 438 -13.31 -13.25 -2.58
CA ILE A 438 -12.16 -13.15 -3.48
C ILE A 438 -11.78 -14.53 -4.02
N LEU A 439 -11.68 -15.55 -3.16
CA LEU A 439 -11.38 -16.92 -3.58
C LEU A 439 -12.43 -17.47 -4.55
N ALA A 440 -13.73 -17.27 -4.26
CA ALA A 440 -14.82 -17.66 -5.15
C ALA A 440 -14.67 -17.02 -6.54
N ALA A 441 -14.39 -15.71 -6.59
CA ALA A 441 -14.20 -15.00 -7.84
C ALA A 441 -12.91 -15.38 -8.61
N LEU A 442 -11.85 -15.80 -7.90
CA LEU A 442 -10.60 -16.20 -8.53
C LEU A 442 -10.60 -17.65 -9.02
N MET A 443 -11.27 -18.55 -8.29
CA MET A 443 -11.26 -19.99 -8.57
C MET A 443 -12.51 -20.46 -9.33
N GLY A 444 -13.65 -19.77 -9.21
CA GLY A 444 -14.92 -20.19 -9.80
C GLY A 444 -15.24 -21.65 -9.46
N ASP A 445 -15.54 -22.46 -10.47
CA ASP A 445 -15.87 -23.89 -10.34
C ASP A 445 -14.72 -24.75 -9.77
N GLN A 446 -13.49 -24.23 -9.73
CA GLN A 446 -12.35 -24.94 -9.11
C GLN A 446 -12.38 -24.90 -7.58
N LEU A 447 -13.17 -24.01 -6.98
CA LEU A 447 -13.36 -23.95 -5.53
C LEU A 447 -14.27 -25.09 -5.08
N ASP A 448 -13.85 -25.85 -4.06
CA ASP A 448 -14.63 -26.98 -3.57
C ASP A 448 -16.03 -26.52 -3.10
N SER A 449 -17.08 -27.22 -3.56
CA SER A 449 -18.47 -26.91 -3.24
C SER A 449 -18.80 -26.96 -1.74
N VAL A 450 -17.92 -27.58 -0.93
CA VAL A 450 -18.00 -27.56 0.55
C VAL A 450 -17.97 -26.14 1.11
N TYR A 451 -17.38 -25.17 0.39
CA TYR A 451 -17.31 -23.78 0.81
C TYR A 451 -18.52 -22.94 0.40
N GLN A 452 -19.44 -23.49 -0.40
CA GLN A 452 -20.62 -22.76 -0.89
C GLN A 452 -21.45 -22.09 0.24
N PRO A 453 -21.73 -22.77 1.38
CA PRO A 453 -22.46 -22.14 2.48
C PRO A 453 -21.72 -20.94 3.10
N GLU A 454 -20.38 -20.97 3.12
CA GLU A 454 -19.57 -19.88 3.65
C GLU A 454 -19.53 -18.68 2.69
N ILE A 455 -19.54 -18.95 1.38
CA ILE A 455 -19.60 -17.90 0.36
C ILE A 455 -20.97 -17.21 0.39
N GLU A 456 -22.05 -17.98 0.57
CA GLU A 456 -23.40 -17.43 0.76
C GLU A 456 -23.51 -16.61 2.04
N ALA A 457 -22.94 -17.09 3.16
CA ALA A 457 -22.86 -16.33 4.40
C ALA A 457 -22.04 -15.04 4.24
N ALA A 458 -20.93 -15.09 3.50
CA ALA A 458 -20.10 -13.92 3.21
C ALA A 458 -20.85 -12.89 2.34
N SER A 459 -21.62 -13.35 1.35
CA SER A 459 -22.48 -12.50 0.51
C SER A 459 -23.56 -11.82 1.34
N LEU A 460 -24.24 -12.59 2.20
CA LEU A 460 -25.25 -12.06 3.11
C LEU A 460 -24.64 -11.03 4.07
N HIS A 461 -23.46 -11.32 4.65
CA HIS A 461 -22.76 -10.37 5.53
C HIS A 461 -22.39 -9.07 4.79
N GLY A 462 -21.93 -9.16 3.54
CA GLY A 462 -21.69 -7.98 2.70
C GLY A 462 -22.97 -7.15 2.50
N LYS A 463 -24.10 -7.79 2.22
CA LYS A 463 -25.41 -7.15 2.14
C LYS A 463 -25.83 -6.50 3.46
N GLN A 464 -25.60 -7.14 4.61
CA GLN A 464 -25.86 -6.57 5.94
C GLN A 464 -25.00 -5.34 6.23
N LEU A 465 -23.72 -5.37 5.84
CA LEU A 465 -22.83 -4.21 5.93
C LEU A 465 -23.33 -3.05 5.06
N LEU A 466 -23.83 -3.31 3.85
CA LEU A 466 -24.44 -2.28 3.03
C LEU A 466 -25.67 -1.65 3.73
N LYS A 467 -26.57 -2.47 4.26
CA LYS A 467 -27.76 -1.98 4.98
C LYS A 467 -27.37 -1.12 6.18
N ALA A 468 -26.39 -1.58 6.96
CA ALA A 468 -25.82 -0.81 8.08
C ALA A 468 -25.17 0.51 7.63
N LEU A 469 -24.52 0.53 6.46
CA LEU A 469 -23.91 1.74 5.90
C LEU A 469 -24.98 2.78 5.49
N VAL A 470 -26.12 2.33 4.98
CA VAL A 470 -27.27 3.18 4.61
C VAL A 470 -28.03 3.68 5.85
N GLU A 471 -28.40 2.77 6.75
CA GLU A 471 -29.25 3.08 7.92
C GLU A 471 -28.49 3.74 9.08
N LYS A 472 -27.16 3.57 9.13
CA LYS A 472 -26.26 4.13 10.15
C LYS A 472 -26.72 3.87 11.60
N PRO A 473 -26.97 2.60 11.99
CA PRO A 473 -27.27 2.29 13.38
C PRO A 473 -26.06 2.60 14.28
N ALA A 474 -26.30 2.80 15.58
CA ALA A 474 -25.23 3.08 16.54
C ALA A 474 -24.15 1.99 16.53
N GLY A 475 -22.87 2.37 16.64
CA GLY A 475 -21.73 1.44 16.64
C GLY A 475 -21.18 1.09 15.25
N THR A 476 -21.61 1.80 14.20
CA THR A 476 -21.15 1.60 12.81
C THR A 476 -20.29 2.74 12.29
N GLU A 477 -19.75 3.60 13.16
CA GLU A 477 -19.02 4.82 12.79
C GLU A 477 -17.75 4.53 11.96
N GLY A 478 -17.15 3.35 12.12
CA GLY A 478 -15.98 2.91 11.35
C GLY A 478 -16.29 2.30 9.99
N LEU A 479 -17.56 2.05 9.67
CA LEU A 479 -17.95 1.26 8.50
C LEU A 479 -17.61 1.98 7.19
N THR A 480 -17.76 3.31 7.13
CA THR A 480 -17.44 4.08 5.94
C THR A 480 -15.95 3.99 5.57
N ALA A 481 -15.06 4.10 6.57
CA ALA A 481 -13.62 3.95 6.37
C ALA A 481 -13.24 2.51 5.97
N PHE A 482 -13.85 1.52 6.62
CA PHE A 482 -13.68 0.12 6.24
C PHE A 482 -14.06 -0.13 4.78
N THR A 483 -15.26 0.30 4.36
CA THR A 483 -15.77 0.08 3.01
C THR A 483 -14.90 0.79 1.98
N ALA A 484 -14.46 2.02 2.23
CA ALA A 484 -13.57 2.75 1.32
C ALA A 484 -12.27 1.96 1.07
N HIS A 485 -11.60 1.50 2.14
CA HIS A 485 -10.40 0.68 2.01
C HIS A 485 -10.67 -0.69 1.38
N ALA A 486 -11.84 -1.28 1.61
CA ALA A 486 -12.22 -2.56 1.04
C ALA A 486 -12.50 -2.47 -0.45
N SER A 487 -13.16 -1.42 -0.91
CA SER A 487 -13.43 -1.16 -2.32
C SER A 487 -12.14 -0.99 -3.13
N GLU A 488 -11.13 -0.30 -2.60
CA GLU A 488 -9.85 -0.08 -3.29
C GLU A 488 -9.12 -1.39 -3.63
N ARG A 489 -9.33 -2.45 -2.85
CA ARG A 489 -8.63 -3.73 -2.99
C ARG A 489 -9.47 -4.85 -3.62
N GLN A 490 -10.72 -4.60 -4.02
CA GLN A 490 -11.53 -5.61 -4.69
C GLN A 490 -11.05 -5.85 -6.13
N PRO A 491 -10.90 -7.11 -6.58
CA PRO A 491 -10.54 -7.39 -7.97
C PRO A 491 -11.75 -7.20 -8.88
N ALA A 492 -11.47 -6.93 -10.15
CA ALA A 492 -12.44 -6.90 -11.24
C ALA A 492 -13.42 -8.08 -11.22
N ALA A 493 -12.90 -9.28 -10.94
CA ALA A 493 -13.65 -10.52 -10.93
C ALA A 493 -14.68 -10.57 -9.79
N VAL A 494 -14.34 -10.06 -8.60
CA VAL A 494 -15.28 -9.99 -7.47
C VAL A 494 -16.42 -9.02 -7.81
N LEU A 495 -16.11 -7.87 -8.40
CA LEU A 495 -17.13 -6.89 -8.79
C LEU A 495 -18.10 -7.41 -9.87
N LYS A 496 -17.71 -8.43 -10.62
CA LYS A 496 -18.54 -9.10 -11.64
C LYS A 496 -19.27 -10.34 -11.11
N HIS A 497 -18.92 -10.80 -9.92
CA HIS A 497 -19.46 -12.03 -9.36
C HIS A 497 -20.88 -11.79 -8.84
N GLN A 498 -21.84 -12.66 -9.17
CA GLN A 498 -23.25 -12.47 -8.80
C GLN A 498 -23.45 -12.34 -7.29
N GLN A 499 -22.70 -13.10 -6.50
CA GLN A 499 -22.75 -13.05 -5.02
C GLN A 499 -22.14 -11.77 -4.42
N CYS A 500 -21.65 -10.86 -5.25
CA CYS A 500 -20.94 -9.65 -4.85
C CYS A 500 -21.65 -8.37 -5.34
N GLU A 501 -22.93 -8.48 -5.71
CA GLU A 501 -23.79 -7.38 -6.19
C GLU A 501 -23.93 -6.21 -5.20
N PHE A 502 -23.59 -6.41 -3.92
CA PHE A 502 -23.59 -5.36 -2.91
C PHE A 502 -22.42 -4.37 -3.05
N TRP A 503 -21.33 -4.72 -3.76
CA TRP A 503 -20.18 -3.82 -3.91
C TRP A 503 -20.49 -2.55 -4.72
N PRO A 504 -21.13 -2.63 -5.91
CA PRO A 504 -21.61 -1.44 -6.61
C PRO A 504 -22.52 -0.56 -5.74
N ALA A 505 -23.42 -1.16 -4.95
CA ALA A 505 -24.27 -0.42 -4.03
C ALA A 505 -23.47 0.30 -2.92
N MET A 506 -22.51 -0.39 -2.29
CA MET A 506 -21.63 0.19 -1.27
C MET A 506 -20.85 1.40 -1.81
N LEU A 507 -20.32 1.30 -3.03
CA LEU A 507 -19.66 2.43 -3.65
C LEU A 507 -20.63 3.59 -3.89
N GLY A 508 -21.86 3.30 -4.30
CA GLY A 508 -22.88 4.33 -4.50
C GLY A 508 -23.12 5.14 -3.23
N VAL A 509 -23.24 4.46 -2.09
CA VAL A 509 -23.35 5.11 -0.77
C VAL A 509 -22.10 5.91 -0.42
N LEU A 510 -20.90 5.35 -0.61
CA LEU A 510 -19.64 6.04 -0.32
C LEU A 510 -19.46 7.32 -1.14
N MET A 511 -19.77 7.26 -2.43
CA MET A 511 -19.66 8.41 -3.33
C MET A 511 -20.65 9.52 -2.97
N ARG A 512 -21.88 9.13 -2.62
CA ARG A 512 -22.90 10.06 -2.13
C ARG A 512 -22.45 10.81 -0.87
N GLU A 513 -21.78 10.12 0.04
CA GLU A 513 -21.51 10.67 1.38
C GLU A 513 -20.16 11.35 1.53
N GLN A 514 -19.13 10.90 0.81
CA GLN A 514 -17.75 11.35 1.02
C GLN A 514 -17.12 12.05 -0.18
N ASN A 515 -17.85 12.25 -1.29
CA ASN A 515 -17.28 12.75 -2.56
C ASN A 515 -16.01 11.99 -2.98
N LEU A 516 -15.94 10.69 -2.62
CA LEU A 516 -14.81 9.84 -2.94
C LEU A 516 -14.67 9.73 -4.46
N GLN A 517 -13.43 9.88 -4.93
CA GLN A 517 -13.04 9.63 -6.32
C GLN A 517 -12.48 8.21 -6.42
N PRO A 518 -13.30 7.21 -6.76
CA PRO A 518 -12.80 5.84 -6.88
C PRO A 518 -11.75 5.74 -7.99
N ASN A 519 -10.86 4.76 -7.85
CA ASN A 519 -9.87 4.44 -8.87
C ASN A 519 -10.56 4.11 -10.22
N SER A 520 -9.97 4.54 -11.33
CA SER A 520 -10.51 4.40 -12.70
C SER A 520 -10.86 2.95 -13.07
N GLN A 521 -10.13 1.97 -12.55
CA GLN A 521 -10.44 0.54 -12.75
C GLN A 521 -11.81 0.15 -12.21
N LEU A 522 -12.16 0.66 -11.03
CA LEU A 522 -13.42 0.34 -10.36
C LEU A 522 -14.59 1.00 -11.10
N VAL A 523 -14.38 2.22 -11.60
CA VAL A 523 -15.33 2.92 -12.49
C VAL A 523 -15.56 2.11 -13.77
N GLN A 524 -14.49 1.70 -14.45
CA GLN A 524 -14.57 0.88 -15.66
C GLN A 524 -15.38 -0.40 -15.45
N HIS A 525 -15.24 -1.06 -14.29
CA HIS A 525 -16.00 -2.27 -13.98
C HIS A 525 -17.49 -2.02 -13.83
N ILE A 526 -17.87 -0.98 -13.10
CA ILE A 526 -19.28 -0.61 -12.92
C ILE A 526 -19.89 -0.25 -14.27
N THR A 527 -19.20 0.55 -15.07
CA THR A 527 -19.70 0.98 -16.39
C THR A 527 -19.74 -0.14 -17.42
N ALA A 528 -19.00 -1.23 -17.21
CA ALA A 528 -19.00 -2.39 -18.12
C ALA A 528 -20.16 -3.37 -17.88
N SER A 529 -20.89 -3.25 -16.76
CA SER A 529 -22.04 -4.10 -16.43
C SER A 529 -23.30 -3.23 -16.22
N PRO A 530 -24.32 -3.35 -17.09
CA PRO A 530 -25.57 -2.60 -16.93
C PRO A 530 -26.25 -2.84 -15.58
N GLU A 531 -26.21 -4.07 -15.04
CA GLU A 531 -26.78 -4.39 -13.72
C GLU A 531 -25.99 -3.75 -12.58
N ALA A 532 -24.66 -3.79 -12.65
CA ALA A 532 -23.81 -3.16 -11.64
C ALA A 532 -24.00 -1.63 -11.64
N LEU A 533 -24.08 -1.03 -12.83
CA LEU A 533 -24.34 0.40 -12.99
C LEU A 533 -25.73 0.80 -12.46
N ARG A 534 -26.78 0.03 -12.76
CA ARG A 534 -28.13 0.26 -12.21
C ARG A 534 -28.12 0.20 -10.69
N THR A 535 -27.50 -0.82 -10.13
CA THR A 535 -27.36 -0.99 -8.68
C THR A 535 -26.62 0.18 -8.06
N PHE A 536 -25.46 0.56 -8.62
CA PHE A 536 -24.71 1.74 -8.17
C PHE A 536 -25.55 3.02 -8.22
N LEU A 537 -26.25 3.28 -9.33
CA LEU A 537 -27.10 4.45 -9.54
C LEU A 537 -28.23 4.55 -8.52
N ALA A 538 -28.87 3.43 -8.17
CA ALA A 538 -29.96 3.39 -7.19
C ALA A 538 -29.51 3.93 -5.82
N PHE A 539 -28.35 3.47 -5.32
CA PHE A 539 -27.83 3.91 -4.02
C PHE A 539 -27.17 5.30 -4.07
N ALA A 540 -26.45 5.61 -5.14
CA ALA A 540 -25.77 6.88 -5.29
C ALA A 540 -26.77 8.05 -5.43
N ASN A 541 -27.89 7.85 -6.12
CA ASN A 541 -28.91 8.88 -6.34
C ASN A 541 -29.99 8.95 -5.23
N GLU A 542 -29.95 8.06 -4.24
CA GLU A 542 -30.95 8.02 -3.16
C GLU A 542 -31.14 9.39 -2.49
N GLY A 543 -32.39 9.84 -2.37
CA GLY A 543 -32.71 11.13 -1.74
C GLY A 543 -32.37 12.35 -2.59
N ARG A 544 -32.21 12.20 -3.92
CA ARG A 544 -32.18 13.31 -4.88
C ARG A 544 -33.53 13.44 -5.59
N PRO A 545 -34.46 14.28 -5.08
CA PRO A 545 -35.81 14.40 -5.64
C PRO A 545 -35.90 15.34 -6.86
N GLU A 546 -34.89 16.17 -7.12
CA GLU A 546 -34.97 17.25 -8.13
C GLU A 546 -33.89 17.13 -9.20
N LYS A 547 -34.30 17.37 -10.46
CA LYS A 547 -33.35 17.67 -11.54
C LYS A 547 -32.71 19.01 -11.26
N LEU A 548 -31.39 19.07 -11.35
CA LEU A 548 -30.63 20.30 -11.24
C LEU A 548 -30.19 20.74 -12.61
N ASP A 549 -30.41 22.00 -12.93
CA ASP A 549 -29.85 22.59 -14.13
C ASP A 549 -28.37 22.87 -13.89
N TYR A 550 -27.52 22.29 -14.73
CA TYR A 550 -26.08 22.46 -14.80
C TYR A 550 -25.71 23.24 -16.04
N VAL A 551 -24.62 23.97 -15.95
CA VAL A 551 -23.97 24.63 -17.07
C VAL A 551 -22.56 24.10 -17.24
N LEU A 552 -22.20 23.83 -18.49
CA LEU A 552 -20.83 23.62 -18.90
C LEU A 552 -20.33 24.92 -19.52
N PHE A 553 -19.24 25.47 -19.01
CA PHE A 553 -18.70 26.75 -19.45
C PHE A 553 -17.17 26.75 -19.44
N GLN A 554 -16.58 27.53 -20.34
CA GLN A 554 -15.14 27.74 -20.35
C GLN A 554 -14.78 28.94 -19.48
N PHE A 555 -13.91 28.74 -18.49
CA PHE A 555 -13.31 29.81 -17.71
C PHE A 555 -11.86 30.09 -18.18
N GLY A 556 -11.59 31.33 -18.60
CA GLY A 556 -10.30 31.72 -19.16
C GLY A 556 -9.91 30.93 -20.42
N SER A 557 -8.60 30.85 -20.70
CA SER A 557 -8.07 30.20 -21.91
C SER A 557 -7.64 28.75 -21.73
N LYS A 558 -7.88 28.14 -20.55
CA LYS A 558 -7.31 26.81 -20.21
C LYS A 558 -8.23 25.85 -19.47
N THR A 559 -9.38 26.29 -18.96
CA THR A 559 -10.20 25.45 -18.07
C THR A 559 -11.64 25.40 -18.53
N LEU A 560 -12.15 24.19 -18.71
CA LEU A 560 -13.58 23.94 -18.80
C LEU A 560 -14.11 23.67 -17.40
N GLN A 561 -15.31 24.13 -17.10
CA GLN A 561 -15.94 23.95 -15.81
C GLN A 561 -17.39 23.53 -15.94
N ALA A 562 -17.87 22.71 -15.00
CA ALA A 562 -19.27 22.40 -14.82
C ALA A 562 -19.73 22.85 -13.42
N SER A 563 -20.88 23.53 -13.36
CA SER A 563 -21.49 24.05 -12.13
C SER A 563 -23.01 24.07 -12.28
N THR A 564 -23.75 24.18 -11.17
CA THR A 564 -25.18 24.46 -11.21
C THR A 564 -25.46 25.82 -11.87
N LEU A 565 -26.58 25.92 -12.61
CA LEU A 565 -27.05 27.13 -13.28
C LEU A 565 -27.29 28.25 -12.26
N SER A 566 -27.90 27.93 -11.12
CA SER A 566 -28.12 28.89 -10.03
C SER A 566 -26.80 29.50 -9.54
N ARG A 567 -25.75 28.69 -9.37
CA ARG A 567 -24.43 29.20 -8.96
C ARG A 567 -23.73 30.00 -10.04
N TYR A 568 -23.84 29.59 -11.31
CA TYR A 568 -23.31 30.35 -12.44
C TYR A 568 -23.98 31.73 -12.56
N GLN A 569 -25.31 31.77 -12.39
CA GLN A 569 -26.11 32.99 -12.46
C GLN A 569 -25.96 33.89 -11.22
N ALA A 570 -25.79 33.31 -10.03
CA ALA A 570 -25.70 34.06 -8.79
C ALA A 570 -24.53 35.06 -8.79
N GLY A 571 -23.41 34.71 -9.45
CA GLY A 571 -22.20 35.53 -9.41
C GLY A 571 -21.61 35.67 -7.99
N ASP A 572 -20.32 36.00 -7.88
CA ASP A 572 -19.60 36.20 -6.60
C ASP A 572 -18.30 37.00 -6.88
N SER A 573 -17.63 37.49 -5.83
CA SER A 573 -16.24 37.98 -5.78
C SER A 573 -15.16 36.99 -6.27
N LYS A 574 -15.50 35.70 -6.45
CA LYS A 574 -14.82 34.73 -7.33
C LYS A 574 -15.75 34.07 -8.34
N GLY A 575 -16.99 34.57 -8.44
CA GLY A 575 -18.06 33.99 -9.24
C GLY A 575 -18.02 34.48 -10.67
N PHE A 576 -18.32 33.56 -11.58
CA PHE A 576 -18.06 33.77 -12.98
C PHE A 576 -19.31 34.27 -13.69
N SER A 577 -19.38 35.57 -13.91
CA SER A 577 -20.09 36.15 -15.06
C SER A 577 -19.20 36.22 -16.31
N GLU A 578 -17.94 35.75 -16.23
CA GLU A 578 -16.93 35.88 -17.28
C GLU A 578 -16.54 34.54 -17.95
N GLY A 579 -17.39 33.51 -17.86
CA GLY A 579 -17.16 32.20 -18.52
C GLY A 579 -18.02 32.00 -19.76
N SER A 580 -17.47 31.45 -20.86
CA SER A 580 -18.23 31.22 -22.10
C SER A 580 -19.11 29.99 -21.94
N LEU A 581 -20.44 30.18 -21.92
CA LEU A 581 -21.40 29.09 -21.83
C LEU A 581 -21.31 28.19 -23.08
N LEU A 582 -21.16 26.89 -22.86
CA LEU A 582 -21.15 25.88 -23.93
C LEU A 582 -22.48 25.14 -24.01
N LEU A 583 -23.03 24.75 -22.86
CA LEU A 583 -24.23 23.93 -22.78
C LEU A 583 -24.94 24.10 -21.44
N GLU A 584 -26.27 24.07 -21.47
CA GLU A 584 -27.12 23.89 -20.30
C GLU A 584 -27.71 22.48 -20.31
N LEU A 585 -27.70 21.80 -19.17
CA LEU A 585 -28.08 20.41 -18.99
C LEU A 585 -29.00 20.29 -17.78
N SER A 586 -30.06 19.49 -17.85
CA SER A 586 -30.87 19.18 -16.68
C SER A 586 -30.52 17.79 -16.17
N VAL A 587 -29.90 17.71 -14.99
CA VAL A 587 -29.25 16.50 -14.49
C VAL A 587 -29.98 15.95 -13.26
N ALA A 588 -30.53 14.73 -13.39
CA ALA A 588 -31.10 13.98 -12.29
C ALA A 588 -30.03 13.25 -11.45
N ALA A 589 -28.93 12.80 -12.07
CA ALA A 589 -27.90 12.02 -11.41
C ALA A 589 -26.97 12.86 -10.51
N ARG A 590 -26.46 12.27 -9.42
CA ARG A 590 -25.39 12.81 -8.55
C ARG A 590 -24.01 12.79 -9.17
N PHE A 591 -23.86 12.21 -10.34
CA PHE A 591 -22.56 12.10 -10.98
C PHE A 591 -22.69 12.02 -12.50
N GLY A 592 -21.63 12.40 -13.19
CA GLY A 592 -21.35 12.09 -14.59
C GLY A 592 -20.18 11.12 -14.72
N LEU A 593 -19.80 10.79 -15.95
CA LEU A 593 -18.56 10.09 -16.27
C LEU A 593 -17.70 10.95 -17.19
N GLN A 594 -16.40 11.01 -16.93
CA GLN A 594 -15.41 11.53 -17.86
C GLN A 594 -14.65 10.36 -18.47
N GLN A 595 -14.53 10.30 -19.79
CA GLN A 595 -13.58 9.42 -20.45
C GLN A 595 -12.43 10.24 -21.03
N LYS A 596 -11.20 9.89 -20.63
CA LYS A 596 -9.96 10.43 -21.16
C LYS A 596 -9.24 9.35 -21.96
N GLN A 597 -8.82 9.67 -23.18
CA GLN A 597 -8.00 8.75 -23.95
C GLN A 597 -6.59 8.69 -23.36
N THR A 598 -6.06 7.49 -23.13
CA THR A 598 -4.70 7.27 -22.66
C THR A 598 -3.72 7.26 -23.83
N LYS A 599 -2.43 7.39 -23.54
CA LYS A 599 -1.35 7.34 -24.55
C LYS A 599 -1.33 6.04 -25.36
N ASP A 600 -1.88 4.96 -24.80
CA ASP A 600 -1.97 3.65 -25.44
C ASP A 600 -3.24 3.48 -26.29
N GLY A 601 -4.07 4.52 -26.40
CA GLY A 601 -5.30 4.53 -27.19
C GLY A 601 -6.54 3.99 -26.46
N ASN A 602 -6.41 3.56 -25.19
CA ASN A 602 -7.53 3.12 -24.35
C ASN A 602 -8.27 4.31 -23.72
N TRP A 603 -9.45 4.08 -23.14
CA TRP A 603 -10.21 5.11 -22.43
C TRP A 603 -10.18 4.88 -20.91
N ASP A 604 -9.65 5.83 -20.16
CA ASP A 604 -9.77 5.89 -18.71
C ASP A 604 -11.09 6.59 -18.36
N THR A 605 -11.94 5.91 -17.58
CA THR A 605 -13.23 6.45 -17.15
C THR A 605 -13.16 6.86 -15.69
N LEU A 606 -13.62 8.06 -15.38
CA LEU A 606 -13.65 8.65 -14.04
C LEU A 606 -15.07 9.08 -13.70
N PHE A 607 -15.48 8.94 -12.44
CA PHE A 607 -16.73 9.55 -11.98
C PHE A 607 -16.53 11.05 -11.75
N LEU A 608 -17.57 11.81 -12.05
CA LEU A 608 -17.61 13.26 -11.85
C LEU A 608 -18.73 13.58 -10.86
N PRO A 609 -18.44 13.92 -9.60
CA PRO A 609 -19.46 14.27 -8.63
C PRO A 609 -20.14 15.58 -9.05
N LEU A 610 -21.47 15.58 -9.04
CA LEU A 610 -22.34 16.69 -9.41
C LEU A 610 -23.11 17.14 -8.17
N ASN A 611 -22.42 17.94 -7.36
CA ASN A 611 -22.94 18.56 -6.14
C ASN A 611 -23.45 19.97 -6.41
N ASN A 612 -24.30 20.49 -5.51
CA ASN A 612 -24.91 21.81 -5.65
C ASN A 612 -23.87 22.94 -5.57
N ASP A 613 -22.82 22.73 -4.77
CA ASP A 613 -21.85 23.76 -4.35
C ASP A 613 -20.42 23.52 -4.85
N ASP A 614 -20.18 22.58 -5.75
CA ASP A 614 -18.85 22.29 -6.32
C ASP A 614 -18.74 22.73 -7.79
N VAL A 615 -17.60 23.31 -8.15
CA VAL A 615 -17.23 23.54 -9.56
C VAL A 615 -16.30 22.41 -9.98
N GLN A 616 -16.75 21.59 -10.91
CA GLN A 616 -15.90 20.57 -11.51
C GLN A 616 -15.04 21.23 -12.58
N THR A 617 -13.72 21.15 -12.46
CA THR A 617 -12.78 21.70 -13.45
C THR A 617 -12.16 20.57 -14.26
N PHE A 618 -12.27 20.66 -15.58
CA PHE A 618 -11.69 19.71 -16.51
C PHE A 618 -10.43 20.31 -17.14
N GLN A 619 -9.33 19.55 -17.10
CA GLN A 619 -8.08 19.88 -17.80
C GLN A 619 -7.94 19.03 -19.05
N PHE A 620 -7.68 19.68 -20.19
CA PHE A 620 -7.52 19.03 -21.49
C PHE A 620 -6.08 19.15 -21.97
N GLU A 621 -5.52 18.05 -22.47
CA GLU A 621 -4.24 18.07 -23.18
C GLU A 621 -4.44 18.54 -24.64
N GLU A 622 -3.37 19.03 -25.27
CA GLU A 622 -3.42 19.81 -26.53
C GLU A 622 -4.05 19.11 -27.74
N LYS A 623 -4.20 17.78 -27.71
CA LYS A 623 -4.65 16.97 -28.86
C LYS A 623 -5.71 15.92 -28.54
N GLU A 624 -6.26 15.91 -27.33
CA GLU A 624 -7.18 14.86 -26.89
C GLU A 624 -8.63 15.32 -26.96
N ALA A 625 -9.46 14.58 -27.71
CA ALA A 625 -10.91 14.62 -27.55
C ALA A 625 -11.27 13.90 -26.25
N GLN A 626 -12.12 14.50 -25.41
CA GLN A 626 -12.65 13.84 -24.23
C GLN A 626 -14.16 13.62 -24.38
N LYS A 627 -14.65 12.55 -23.76
CA LYS A 627 -16.08 12.26 -23.71
C LYS A 627 -16.61 12.53 -22.32
N LEU A 628 -17.73 13.23 -22.24
CA LEU A 628 -18.43 13.52 -21.01
C LEU A 628 -19.81 12.85 -21.06
N HIS A 629 -20.10 11.96 -20.14
CA HIS A 629 -21.41 11.32 -19.99
C HIS A 629 -22.18 11.99 -18.85
N ILE A 630 -23.24 12.70 -19.17
CA ILE A 630 -24.03 13.48 -18.20
C ILE A 630 -25.45 13.63 -18.71
N ALA A 631 -26.44 13.63 -17.80
CA ALA A 631 -27.86 13.74 -18.14
C ALA A 631 -28.35 12.74 -19.21
N GLY A 632 -27.80 11.52 -19.23
CA GLY A 632 -28.17 10.52 -20.24
C GLY A 632 -27.50 10.69 -21.60
N GLU A 633 -26.55 11.61 -21.75
CA GLU A 633 -25.95 11.99 -23.03
C GLU A 633 -24.43 11.84 -23.01
N GLU A 634 -23.86 11.38 -24.12
CA GLU A 634 -22.42 11.40 -24.41
C GLU A 634 -22.11 12.66 -25.21
N LEU A 635 -21.28 13.52 -24.64
CA LEU A 635 -20.79 14.76 -25.25
C LEU A 635 -19.33 14.57 -25.63
N THR A 636 -19.00 14.74 -26.91
CA THR A 636 -17.59 14.78 -27.35
C THR A 636 -17.12 16.23 -27.37
N ILE A 637 -16.11 16.54 -26.55
CA ILE A 637 -15.57 17.88 -26.37
C ILE A 637 -14.15 17.91 -26.90
N GLU A 638 -13.88 18.87 -27.77
CA GLU A 638 -12.58 19.07 -28.39
C GLU A 638 -12.04 20.48 -28.14
N ARG A 639 -10.71 20.57 -28.08
CA ARG A 639 -10.01 21.85 -28.11
C ARG A 639 -10.02 22.41 -29.53
N PHE A 640 -10.73 23.51 -29.72
CA PHE A 640 -10.72 24.33 -30.92
C PHE A 640 -9.56 25.32 -30.87
N THR A 641 -8.55 25.09 -31.68
CA THR A 641 -7.45 26.04 -31.93
C THR A 641 -7.83 26.99 -33.05
N LYS A 642 -7.24 28.19 -33.04
CA LYS A 642 -7.42 29.18 -34.10
C LYS A 642 -7.08 28.57 -35.47
N PRO A 643 -8.05 28.40 -36.38
CA PRO A 643 -7.77 27.92 -37.72
C PRO A 643 -6.99 28.97 -38.53
N GLU A 644 -6.13 28.54 -39.45
CA GLU A 644 -5.30 29.42 -40.28
C GLU A 644 -6.13 30.40 -41.13
N TRP A 645 -7.35 30.02 -41.50
CA TRP A 645 -8.28 30.86 -42.28
C TRP A 645 -8.95 31.99 -41.46
N THR A 646 -8.75 32.01 -40.14
CA THR A 646 -9.31 33.04 -39.26
C THR A 646 -8.30 34.13 -38.97
N VAL A 647 -8.75 35.37 -38.90
CA VAL A 647 -7.92 36.51 -38.49
C VAL A 647 -7.80 36.58 -36.97
N GLY A 648 -8.88 36.23 -36.26
CA GLY A 648 -8.88 36.18 -34.80
C GLY A 648 -10.06 35.40 -34.28
N ILE A 649 -9.95 34.97 -33.03
CA ILE A 649 -11.07 34.45 -32.25
C ILE A 649 -11.17 35.33 -31.01
N GLY A 650 -12.36 35.86 -30.74
CA GLY A 650 -12.62 36.77 -29.63
C GLY A 650 -13.91 36.44 -28.91
N ARG A 651 -14.36 37.34 -28.04
CA ARG A 651 -15.60 37.19 -27.28
C ARG A 651 -16.43 38.46 -27.35
N TYR A 652 -17.74 38.30 -27.55
CA TYR A 652 -18.72 39.38 -27.55
C TYR A 652 -19.95 38.93 -26.76
N HIS A 653 -20.27 39.60 -25.65
CA HIS A 653 -21.41 39.28 -24.75
C HIS A 653 -21.61 37.76 -24.52
N ASP A 654 -20.58 37.10 -24.00
CA ASP A 654 -20.58 35.67 -23.62
C ASP A 654 -20.64 34.65 -24.76
N VAL A 655 -20.59 35.12 -26.01
CA VAL A 655 -20.57 34.28 -27.20
C VAL A 655 -19.16 34.25 -27.81
N LEU A 656 -18.67 33.06 -28.15
CA LEU A 656 -17.41 32.91 -28.89
C LEU A 656 -17.58 33.54 -30.28
N THR A 657 -16.62 34.35 -30.72
CA THR A 657 -16.66 34.97 -32.04
C THR A 657 -15.44 34.58 -32.86
N VAL A 658 -15.64 34.30 -34.14
CA VAL A 658 -14.57 34.04 -35.10
C VAL A 658 -14.56 35.16 -36.11
N THR A 659 -13.42 35.82 -36.30
CA THR A 659 -13.28 36.86 -37.33
C THR A 659 -12.55 36.28 -38.54
N THR A 660 -13.13 36.42 -39.73
CA THR A 660 -12.51 36.07 -41.01
C THR A 660 -12.24 37.32 -41.83
N ARG A 661 -11.32 37.23 -42.80
CA ARG A 661 -11.06 38.29 -43.77
C ARG A 661 -11.45 37.78 -45.15
N SER A 662 -12.45 38.42 -45.75
CA SER A 662 -12.89 38.16 -47.12
C SER A 662 -12.98 39.49 -47.86
N ALA A 663 -12.34 39.58 -49.03
CA ALA A 663 -12.36 40.76 -49.91
C ALA A 663 -12.09 42.10 -49.18
N ASN A 664 -11.03 42.17 -48.38
CA ASN A 664 -10.63 43.34 -47.56
C ASN A 664 -11.65 43.79 -46.49
N LYS A 665 -12.67 43.00 -46.17
CA LYS A 665 -13.58 43.23 -45.05
C LYS A 665 -13.38 42.17 -43.96
N LEU A 666 -13.40 42.61 -42.70
CA LEU A 666 -13.46 41.71 -41.55
C LEU A 666 -14.92 41.32 -41.32
N GLN A 667 -15.20 40.02 -41.30
CA GLN A 667 -16.51 39.47 -40.96
C GLN A 667 -16.40 38.74 -39.63
N THR A 668 -17.28 39.05 -38.68
CA THR A 668 -17.32 38.40 -37.37
C THR A 668 -18.50 37.45 -37.31
N TRP A 669 -18.22 36.18 -37.06
CA TRP A 669 -19.17 35.10 -36.91
C TRP A 669 -19.38 34.86 -35.41
N TYR A 670 -20.64 34.72 -34.99
CA TYR A 670 -20.99 34.45 -33.60
C TYR A 670 -21.33 32.98 -33.44
N TRP A 671 -20.69 32.32 -32.49
CA TRP A 671 -20.93 30.93 -32.17
C TRP A 671 -22.07 30.81 -31.16
N HIS A 672 -23.30 30.82 -31.65
CA HIS A 672 -24.44 30.60 -30.77
C HIS A 672 -24.48 29.13 -30.32
N PRO A 673 -24.78 28.84 -29.05
CA PRO A 673 -25.21 27.50 -28.66
C PRO A 673 -26.39 27.12 -29.55
N THR A 674 -26.33 25.96 -30.17
CA THR A 674 -27.42 25.48 -31.00
C THR A 674 -28.66 25.32 -30.12
N LYS A 675 -29.59 26.28 -30.14
CA LYS A 675 -30.98 26.03 -29.77
C LYS A 675 -31.57 25.17 -30.90
N ILE A 676 -31.29 23.87 -30.83
CA ILE A 676 -32.03 22.90 -31.62
C ILE A 676 -33.28 22.62 -30.80
N ASP A 677 -34.44 22.91 -31.40
CA ASP A 677 -35.74 22.60 -30.84
C ASP A 677 -35.72 21.18 -30.27
N ARG A 678 -36.27 21.00 -29.06
CA ARG A 678 -36.62 19.68 -28.55
C ARG A 678 -37.57 19.05 -29.56
N VAL A 679 -37.03 18.27 -30.49
CA VAL A 679 -37.80 17.25 -31.19
C VAL A 679 -37.70 16.01 -30.30
N PHE A 680 -38.58 15.98 -29.30
CA PHE A 680 -39.15 14.78 -28.73
C PHE A 680 -40.65 15.00 -28.63
#